data_AF-A0A6B1BKU3-F1
#
_entry.id   AF-A0A6B1BKU3-F1
#
_cell.length_a   1.000
_cell.length_b   1.000
_cell.length_c   1.000
_cell.angle_alpha   90.00
_cell.angle_beta   90.00
_cell.angle_gamma   90.00
#
_symmetry.space_group_name_H-M   'P 1'
#
loop_
_entity.id
_entity.type
_entity.pdbx_description
1 polymer ?
#
loop_
_entity_poly.entity_id
_entity_poly.type
_entity_poly.pdbx_seq_one_letter_code
_entity_poly.pdbx_strand_id
1 'polypeptide(L)'
;MNKTDPVTLEVIRNALEMIADTMALVLMRSAYSSVVRDSMDYSTALFDAKGRMIAQGLTTALHLGSFPVAIAELTRAYEDRIHPDDVFITNDPYGAGGMHLPDIYLTLPIFFAGVLEGFAVALVHHADVGGIAPGSNTSFSTEIYQEGLRIPLVKLYDRGTPNDTVFKFIEKNVRVPVEVAGDMRAQLAACRQAEQAYMQLLEKYGSDSLGHYLNQLLELAERMMREEIQAIPDGSYEFTDFIDGLGSEPEPIRFQVTITIAGEEAVVDWSGSAPQVKGGINAPFPMTLSASYLAFRCLGGRDIPNNEGYMRPIRVLAPEGTIMNPVLPAACSTRGITGFRMLDTLLGALAGAVPDRVPAAGEGGATFPSIGGYHEGEPFVFTESVLGCSGGRPDRDGAEGVPNPGANQSNQPVELIEARHPIEILQYGLVMDSGGPGKYRGGLALMREYRILAEEAILSMRSDRRAHPPYGLQGGLSGSPTCNTLYSGPNQSLLPVLPSKAIVLRKGEILRHLQAGGGGWGTPVERNPQMVLEDARNDKVSLEQAREVYGVVIDPLTLSMDEEATATTRQRMLAAGEHENRASADLSAEDLSRIPSRAALAGRVSSKEMADRVASFHVEGSEVLSLKGSPAWPPPEHVLAAAEQAIGENAMAPSNGFPELRKAIAARWETDDGIRPDSDTEILITHGAMHAMSTAFLALLAPGDEVLMFSPGFQFGGPLHLAGAVAVCVPTHQEQNWRWDLEALEAACSSRTRMVILNSPGNPTGYVASKKDLEAAAELALRHNLLILSDECYDKMVYDGRKHLRAASIPEIRDRLLTLCSFTKSYAMQPWRLGYIVGPPDLIAACRKVLEWNVLTCSHIAQRAAQAALEGPQDWVHEIARRYQQYRDLMIEGLDRAPGISFAVPAGAPFLFLNIRGLGLPSAEFAEALLSEYGVAVEPGGPYGSGDHVRLMFGGTEKTIQEAANRFRKIVGNLALSGQ
;
A
#
# COMPACT_ATOMS: atom_id res chain seq x y z
N MET A 1 57.45 25.02 -21.52
CA MET A 1 56.19 24.31 -21.22
C MET A 1 56.53 22.84 -21.18
N ASN A 2 56.52 22.23 -19.98
CA ASN A 2 56.80 20.81 -19.85
C ASN A 2 55.70 20.03 -20.58
N LYS A 3 56.09 19.24 -21.58
CA LYS A 3 55.17 18.35 -22.29
C LYS A 3 54.65 17.34 -21.27
N THR A 4 53.32 17.32 -21.05
CA THR A 4 52.69 16.36 -20.13
C THR A 4 52.98 14.94 -20.61
N ASP A 5 53.65 14.14 -19.77
CA ASP A 5 53.86 12.72 -20.04
C ASP A 5 52.60 11.93 -19.65
N PRO A 6 51.90 11.29 -20.61
CA PRO A 6 50.64 10.61 -20.32
C PRO A 6 50.82 9.43 -19.34
N VAL A 7 52.00 8.77 -19.34
CA VAL A 7 52.26 7.68 -18.39
C VAL A 7 52.33 8.22 -16.96
N THR A 8 53.08 9.30 -16.75
CA THR A 8 53.19 9.93 -15.43
C THR A 8 51.85 10.51 -14.95
N LEU A 9 51.05 11.09 -15.85
CA LEU A 9 49.71 11.58 -15.53
C LEU A 9 48.82 10.46 -14.98
N GLU A 10 48.79 9.30 -15.66
CA GLU A 10 48.02 8.14 -15.22
C GLU A 10 48.54 7.57 -13.89
N VAL A 11 49.86 7.50 -13.69
CA VAL A 11 50.46 7.05 -12.42
C VAL A 11 50.06 7.96 -11.27
N ILE A 12 50.08 9.28 -11.47
CA ILE A 12 49.67 10.25 -10.44
C ILE A 12 48.16 10.15 -10.18
N ARG A 13 47.32 10.01 -11.21
CA ARG A 13 45.87 9.81 -11.04
C ARG A 13 45.58 8.62 -10.12
N ASN A 14 46.11 7.44 -10.48
CA ASN A 14 45.91 6.22 -9.71
C ASN A 14 46.47 6.34 -8.28
N ALA A 15 47.59 7.04 -8.09
CA ALA A 15 48.13 7.25 -6.76
C ALA A 15 47.22 8.12 -5.89
N LEU A 16 46.64 9.20 -6.42
CA LEU A 16 45.73 10.08 -5.68
C LEU A 16 44.42 9.37 -5.32
N GLU A 17 43.85 8.63 -6.28
CA GLU A 17 42.67 7.78 -6.06
C GLU A 17 42.93 6.74 -4.98
N MET A 18 44.06 6.03 -5.06
CA MET A 18 44.48 5.06 -4.05
C MET A 18 44.65 5.69 -2.66
N ILE A 19 45.16 6.92 -2.56
CA ILE A 19 45.27 7.60 -1.26
C ILE A 19 43.88 7.85 -0.68
N ALA A 20 42.96 8.40 -1.49
CA ALA A 20 41.60 8.70 -1.03
C ALA A 20 40.82 7.43 -0.63
N ASP A 21 40.96 6.34 -1.38
CA ASP A 21 40.37 5.04 -1.05
C ASP A 21 41.04 4.39 0.17
N THR A 22 42.34 4.57 0.35
CA THR A 22 43.04 4.09 1.55
C THR A 22 42.53 4.80 2.81
N MET A 23 42.25 6.11 2.74
CA MET A 23 41.60 6.82 3.84
C MET A 23 40.25 6.18 4.20
N ALA A 24 39.43 5.86 3.19
CA ALA A 24 38.14 5.21 3.36
C ALA A 24 38.28 3.83 4.03
N LEU A 25 39.28 3.04 3.64
CA LEU A 25 39.55 1.74 4.25
C LEU A 25 40.04 1.84 5.70
N VAL A 26 40.85 2.86 6.02
CA VAL A 26 41.30 3.14 7.39
C VAL A 26 40.10 3.47 8.28
N LEU A 27 39.19 4.34 7.80
CA LEU A 27 37.95 4.65 8.51
C LEU A 27 37.14 3.39 8.79
N MET A 28 36.82 2.61 7.75
CA MET A 28 36.05 1.38 7.86
C MET A 28 36.60 0.43 8.92
N ARG A 29 37.92 0.26 8.99
CA ARG A 29 38.56 -0.72 9.88
C ARG A 29 38.81 -0.23 11.30
N SER A 30 38.81 1.08 11.53
CA SER A 30 39.17 1.67 12.83
C SER A 30 38.02 2.38 13.54
N ALA A 31 36.89 2.58 12.86
CA ALA A 31 35.69 3.16 13.43
C ALA A 31 35.02 2.23 14.47
N TYR A 32 34.29 2.87 15.38
CA TYR A 32 33.66 2.25 16.54
C TYR A 32 32.17 2.03 16.31
N SER A 33 31.49 3.02 15.73
CA SER A 33 30.06 2.93 15.44
C SER A 33 29.78 2.00 14.24
N SER A 34 28.60 1.37 14.26
CA SER A 34 28.14 0.54 13.12
C SER A 34 27.83 1.39 11.89
N VAL A 35 27.48 2.66 12.05
CA VAL A 35 27.22 3.60 10.94
C VAL A 35 28.42 3.70 10.00
N VAL A 36 29.62 3.78 10.57
CA VAL A 36 30.85 3.92 9.80
C VAL A 36 31.40 2.56 9.43
N ARG A 37 31.57 1.68 10.42
CA ARG A 37 32.25 0.39 10.22
C ARG A 37 31.46 -0.56 9.32
N ASP A 38 30.15 -0.65 9.53
CA ASP A 38 29.29 -1.65 8.90
C ASP A 38 28.45 -1.04 7.79
N SER A 39 27.90 0.17 7.99
CA SER A 39 27.03 0.84 7.00
C SER A 39 27.77 1.71 5.98
N MET A 40 29.04 2.05 6.24
CA MET A 40 29.90 2.82 5.34
C MET A 40 29.42 4.26 5.06
N ASP A 41 28.78 4.92 6.02
CA ASP A 41 28.34 6.32 5.85
C ASP A 41 29.43 7.35 6.20
N TYR A 42 30.38 7.51 5.28
CA TYR A 42 31.49 8.45 5.39
C TYR A 42 32.04 8.80 4.00
N SER A 43 32.87 9.83 3.90
CA SER A 43 33.60 10.16 2.67
C SER A 43 34.96 10.76 2.94
N THR A 44 35.86 10.65 1.95
CA THR A 44 37.25 11.10 2.03
C THR A 44 37.64 11.83 0.77
N ALA A 45 38.42 12.90 0.91
CA ALA A 45 38.85 13.72 -0.23
C ALA A 45 40.25 14.32 0.00
N LEU A 46 40.94 14.57 -1.11
CA LEU A 46 42.19 15.29 -1.17
C LEU A 46 42.01 16.61 -1.90
N PHE A 47 42.67 17.64 -1.39
CA PHE A 47 42.68 18.99 -1.95
C PHE A 47 44.11 19.44 -2.22
N ASP A 48 44.29 20.24 -3.26
CA ASP A 48 45.56 20.92 -3.50
C ASP A 48 45.70 22.20 -2.64
N ALA A 49 46.87 22.85 -2.72
CA ALA A 49 47.17 24.10 -2.00
C ALA A 49 46.20 25.25 -2.31
N LYS A 50 45.47 25.20 -3.43
CA LYS A 50 44.48 26.21 -3.81
C LYS A 50 43.08 25.88 -3.30
N GLY A 51 42.93 24.79 -2.55
CA GLY A 51 41.64 24.33 -2.05
C GLY A 51 40.76 23.70 -3.12
N ARG A 52 41.35 23.20 -4.23
CA ARG A 52 40.60 22.47 -5.26
C ARG A 52 40.60 20.99 -4.98
N MET A 53 39.45 20.33 -5.12
CA MET A 53 39.36 18.88 -4.89
C MET A 53 40.06 18.13 -6.02
N ILE A 54 41.10 17.35 -5.70
CA ILE A 54 41.95 16.66 -6.69
C ILE A 54 41.70 15.15 -6.75
N ALA A 55 41.14 14.56 -5.69
CA ALA A 55 40.68 13.17 -5.67
C ALA A 55 39.64 12.97 -4.55
N GLN A 56 38.77 11.98 -4.73
CA GLN A 56 37.79 11.56 -3.75
C GLN A 56 37.71 10.04 -3.67
N GLY A 57 37.49 9.51 -2.47
CA GLY A 57 37.23 8.10 -2.24
C GLY A 57 35.82 7.69 -2.70
N LEU A 58 35.70 6.47 -3.23
CA LEU A 58 34.45 5.92 -3.78
C LEU A 58 33.46 5.50 -2.68
N THR A 59 32.81 6.49 -2.07
CA THR A 59 31.92 6.34 -0.91
C THR A 59 30.57 7.03 -1.16
N THR A 60 29.91 7.64 -0.16
CA THR A 60 28.62 8.33 -0.34
C THR A 60 28.74 9.52 -1.31
N ALA A 61 28.17 9.38 -2.50
CA ALA A 61 28.27 10.40 -3.55
C ALA A 61 27.56 11.72 -3.20
N LEU A 62 26.49 11.69 -2.41
CA LEU A 62 25.81 12.91 -1.96
C LEU A 62 26.63 13.78 -0.97
N HIS A 63 27.87 13.38 -0.65
CA HIS A 63 28.85 14.20 0.06
C HIS A 63 29.73 15.06 -0.87
N LEU A 64 29.76 14.77 -2.18
CA LEU A 64 30.70 15.32 -3.16
C LEU A 64 30.78 16.87 -3.14
N GLY A 65 29.62 17.52 -3.15
CA GLY A 65 29.50 18.98 -3.31
C GLY A 65 29.77 19.77 -2.03
N SER A 66 29.91 19.13 -0.86
CA SER A 66 30.17 19.85 0.39
C SER A 66 31.64 20.08 0.70
N PHE A 67 32.52 19.15 0.32
CA PHE A 67 33.94 19.33 0.59
C PHE A 67 34.53 20.61 -0.02
N PRO A 68 34.25 20.98 -1.28
CA PRO A 68 34.78 22.23 -1.84
C PRO A 68 34.29 23.47 -1.07
N VAL A 69 33.02 23.49 -0.64
CA VAL A 69 32.46 24.59 0.13
C VAL A 69 33.11 24.66 1.51
N ALA A 70 33.26 23.54 2.21
CA ALA A 70 33.89 23.48 3.52
C ALA A 70 35.37 23.95 3.49
N ILE A 71 36.12 23.57 2.45
CA ILE A 71 37.51 24.00 2.27
C ILE A 71 37.61 25.47 1.86
N ALA A 72 36.71 25.96 1.01
CA ALA A 72 36.63 27.39 0.69
C ALA A 72 36.36 28.22 1.95
N GLU A 73 35.42 27.79 2.80
CA GLU A 73 35.15 28.48 4.07
C GLU A 73 36.33 28.38 5.05
N LEU A 74 37.03 27.25 5.11
CA LEU A 74 38.21 27.09 5.97
C LEU A 74 39.35 28.02 5.56
N THR A 75 39.71 27.99 4.28
CA THR A 75 40.79 28.81 3.73
C THR A 75 40.46 30.29 3.86
N ARG A 76 39.20 30.69 3.65
CA ARG A 76 38.71 32.06 3.87
C ARG A 76 38.75 32.48 5.34
N ALA A 77 38.39 31.59 6.27
CA ALA A 77 38.31 31.92 7.67
C ALA A 77 39.68 32.02 8.35
N TYR A 78 40.63 31.14 8.01
CA TYR A 78 41.93 31.06 8.68
C TYR A 78 43.05 31.76 7.92
N GLU A 79 42.96 31.91 6.60
CA GLU A 79 43.97 32.57 5.77
C GLU A 79 45.39 32.06 6.07
N ASP A 80 46.28 32.92 6.60
CA ASP A 80 47.67 32.63 6.95
C ASP A 80 47.85 31.93 8.32
N ARG A 81 46.76 31.68 9.05
CA ARG A 81 46.75 31.07 10.40
C ARG A 81 46.63 29.55 10.39
N ILE A 82 46.88 28.93 9.24
CA ILE A 82 46.96 27.48 9.04
C ILE A 82 48.42 27.05 9.23
N HIS A 83 48.65 26.08 10.12
CA HIS A 83 49.99 25.63 10.48
C HIS A 83 50.13 24.11 10.37
N PRO A 84 51.36 23.59 10.25
CA PRO A 84 51.63 22.16 10.37
C PRO A 84 51.04 21.60 11.66
N ASP A 85 50.49 20.38 11.59
CA ASP A 85 49.84 19.66 12.68
C ASP A 85 48.57 20.29 13.25
N ASP A 86 48.02 21.33 12.61
CA ASP A 86 46.64 21.74 12.86
C ASP A 86 45.65 20.66 12.39
N VAL A 87 44.52 20.55 13.07
CA VAL A 87 43.38 19.74 12.61
C VAL A 87 42.13 20.55 12.86
N PHE A 88 41.33 20.77 11.83
CA PHE A 88 40.08 21.53 11.89
C PHE A 88 38.88 20.60 11.99
N ILE A 89 37.85 21.04 12.70
CA ILE A 89 36.57 20.33 12.87
C ILE A 89 35.39 21.27 12.58
N THR A 90 34.36 20.76 11.92
CA THR A 90 33.08 21.46 11.70
C THR A 90 31.95 20.49 11.34
N ASN A 91 30.70 20.89 11.57
CA ASN A 91 29.51 20.28 10.96
C ASN A 91 28.45 21.34 10.59
N ASP A 92 28.77 22.63 10.70
CA ASP A 92 27.82 23.72 10.59
C ASP A 92 27.29 23.88 9.14
N PRO A 93 25.98 23.66 8.89
CA PRO A 93 25.43 23.73 7.54
C PRO A 93 25.25 25.14 6.98
N TYR A 94 25.28 26.17 7.82
CA TYR A 94 25.07 27.56 7.40
C TYR A 94 26.35 28.39 7.39
N GLY A 95 27.33 28.02 8.22
CA GLY A 95 28.55 28.81 8.44
C GLY A 95 29.85 28.18 7.93
N ALA A 96 29.84 26.89 7.55
CA ALA A 96 31.08 26.16 7.27
C ALA A 96 30.95 25.09 6.17
N GLY A 97 29.91 25.18 5.33
CA GLY A 97 29.70 24.23 4.22
C GLY A 97 29.24 22.82 4.63
N GLY A 98 28.83 22.63 5.90
CA GLY A 98 28.26 21.37 6.37
C GLY A 98 26.94 21.01 5.67
N MET A 99 26.50 19.76 5.83
CA MET A 99 25.24 19.29 5.21
C MET A 99 24.16 18.99 6.24
N HIS A 100 24.53 18.45 7.39
CA HIS A 100 23.72 18.38 8.60
C HIS A 100 24.64 18.11 9.80
N LEU A 101 24.11 18.13 11.02
CA LEU A 101 24.94 18.04 12.22
C LEU A 101 25.63 16.67 12.43
N PRO A 102 25.02 15.51 12.10
CA PRO A 102 25.71 14.23 12.22
C PRO A 102 26.97 14.09 11.35
N ASP A 103 27.03 14.76 10.20
CA ASP A 103 28.20 14.75 9.31
C ASP A 103 29.29 15.70 9.83
N ILE A 104 30.28 15.14 10.53
CA ILE A 104 31.41 15.91 11.06
C ILE A 104 32.61 15.80 10.13
N TYR A 105 33.15 16.94 9.74
CA TYR A 105 34.32 17.08 8.89
C TYR A 105 35.56 17.24 9.77
N LEU A 106 36.59 16.43 9.50
CA LEU A 106 37.95 16.69 9.96
C LEU A 106 38.85 17.02 8.77
N THR A 107 39.51 18.17 8.84
CA THR A 107 40.45 18.64 7.81
C THR A 107 41.85 18.77 8.39
N LEU A 108 42.81 18.13 7.72
CA LEU A 108 44.23 18.21 8.04
C LEU A 108 44.98 18.89 6.89
N PRO A 109 45.68 20.02 7.13
CA PRO A 109 46.53 20.65 6.13
C PRO A 109 47.85 19.89 5.96
N ILE A 110 48.27 19.69 4.72
CA ILE A 110 49.49 18.94 4.36
C ILE A 110 50.58 19.95 4.00
N PHE A 111 51.71 19.87 4.69
CA PHE A 111 52.86 20.75 4.47
C PHE A 111 54.06 19.98 3.92
N PHE A 112 54.80 20.60 3.00
CA PHE A 112 56.08 20.10 2.50
C PHE A 112 57.10 21.24 2.45
N ALA A 113 58.28 21.00 3.02
CA ALA A 113 59.32 22.03 3.16
C ALA A 113 58.83 23.37 3.76
N GLY A 114 57.84 23.31 4.66
CA GLY A 114 57.25 24.50 5.32
C GLY A 114 56.20 25.25 4.50
N VAL A 115 55.83 24.73 3.32
CA VAL A 115 54.79 25.29 2.44
C VAL A 115 53.54 24.42 2.49
N LEU A 116 52.36 25.04 2.49
CA LEU A 116 51.09 24.34 2.40
C LEU A 116 50.91 23.78 0.97
N GLU A 117 50.78 22.47 0.84
CA GLU A 117 50.66 21.78 -0.45
C GLU A 117 49.26 21.22 -0.72
N GLY A 118 48.41 21.14 0.31
CA GLY A 118 47.06 20.61 0.18
C GLY A 118 46.37 20.31 1.49
N PHE A 119 45.26 19.58 1.42
CA PHE A 119 44.50 19.13 2.58
C PHE A 119 44.02 17.69 2.39
N ALA A 120 43.99 16.94 3.48
CA ALA A 120 43.25 15.69 3.60
C ALA A 120 41.98 15.93 4.41
N VAL A 121 40.83 15.47 3.90
CA VAL A 121 39.53 15.70 4.52
C VAL A 121 38.80 14.38 4.68
N ALA A 122 38.22 14.17 5.86
CA ALA A 122 37.33 13.06 6.15
C ALA A 122 36.02 13.58 6.73
N LEU A 123 34.90 13.21 6.10
CA LEU A 123 33.54 13.40 6.61
C LEU A 123 33.05 12.06 7.13
N VAL A 124 32.52 12.03 8.35
CA VAL A 124 31.89 10.85 8.93
C VAL A 124 30.52 11.21 9.46
N HIS A 125 29.52 10.38 9.18
CA HIS A 125 28.24 10.44 9.87
C HIS A 125 28.38 9.83 11.26
N HIS A 126 28.38 10.67 12.29
CA HIS A 126 28.47 10.23 13.68
C HIS A 126 27.13 9.67 14.17
N ALA A 127 27.19 8.59 14.95
CA ALA A 127 25.99 7.90 15.44
C ALA A 127 25.09 8.78 16.32
N ASP A 128 25.61 9.82 16.97
CA ASP A 128 24.83 10.78 17.73
C ASP A 128 25.61 12.09 17.91
N VAL A 129 24.94 13.23 17.74
CA VAL A 129 25.45 14.56 18.07
C VAL A 129 24.53 15.30 19.06
N GLY A 130 23.71 14.57 19.82
CA GLY A 130 22.72 15.11 20.73
C GLY A 130 21.38 15.43 20.08
N GLY A 131 20.75 16.53 20.50
CA GLY A 131 19.46 17.00 19.96
C GLY A 131 18.23 16.33 20.61
N ILE A 132 17.05 16.62 20.09
CA ILE A 132 15.77 16.22 20.70
C ILE A 132 15.45 14.71 20.58
N ALA A 133 16.14 13.97 19.71
CA ALA A 133 15.97 12.52 19.59
C ALA A 133 17.31 11.79 19.38
N PRO A 134 17.39 10.50 19.73
CA PRO A 134 18.56 9.67 19.46
C PRO A 134 18.91 9.58 17.97
N GLY A 135 20.20 9.50 17.67
CA GLY A 135 20.71 9.39 16.30
C GLY A 135 20.77 10.71 15.55
N SER A 136 20.31 11.81 16.17
CA SER A 136 20.33 13.17 15.62
C SER A 136 19.75 13.29 14.19
N ASN A 137 18.82 12.40 13.84
CA ASN A 137 18.14 12.31 12.57
C ASN A 137 16.63 12.42 12.80
N THR A 138 16.07 13.62 12.69
CA THR A 138 14.68 13.92 13.13
C THR A 138 13.89 14.69 12.10
N SER A 139 12.86 14.08 11.53
CA SER A 139 11.96 14.77 10.59
C SER A 139 11.15 15.89 11.27
N PHE A 140 10.99 15.83 12.60
CA PHE A 140 10.17 16.75 13.39
C PHE A 140 10.93 17.86 14.12
N SER A 141 12.24 18.00 13.89
CA SER A 141 12.94 19.22 14.28
C SER A 141 12.48 20.36 13.38
N THR A 142 12.07 21.48 13.96
CA THR A 142 11.64 22.68 13.22
C THR A 142 12.76 23.71 13.10
N GLU A 143 13.76 23.63 13.98
CA GLU A 143 14.91 24.53 14.00
C GLU A 143 16.23 23.76 14.16
N ILE A 144 17.31 24.22 13.53
CA ILE A 144 18.65 23.61 13.61
C ILE A 144 19.13 23.41 15.06
N TYR A 145 18.70 24.26 15.98
CA TYR A 145 19.08 24.20 17.40
C TYR A 145 18.53 22.97 18.13
N GLN A 146 17.50 22.33 17.57
CA GLN A 146 16.90 21.11 18.11
C GLN A 146 17.67 19.85 17.68
N GLU A 147 18.57 19.97 16.70
CA GLU A 147 19.22 18.82 16.05
C GLU A 147 20.51 18.37 16.75
N GLY A 148 20.99 19.15 17.72
CA GLY A 148 22.17 18.79 18.54
C GLY A 148 23.31 19.78 18.41
N LEU A 149 24.53 19.29 18.62
CA LEU A 149 25.74 20.09 18.66
C LEU A 149 26.10 20.60 17.27
N ARG A 150 25.91 21.89 17.05
CA ARG A 150 26.40 22.61 15.88
C ARG A 150 27.82 23.14 16.15
N ILE A 151 28.80 22.47 15.58
CA ILE A 151 30.23 22.75 15.69
C ILE A 151 30.62 23.76 14.61
N PRO A 152 30.92 25.02 14.97
CA PRO A 152 31.47 25.97 14.01
C PRO A 152 32.89 25.55 13.61
N LEU A 153 33.42 26.15 12.56
CA LEU A 153 34.77 25.86 12.11
C LEU A 153 35.84 26.28 13.14
N VAL A 154 36.40 25.29 13.84
CA VAL A 154 37.41 25.48 14.91
C VAL A 154 38.56 24.49 14.79
N LYS A 155 39.66 24.76 15.51
CA LYS A 155 40.77 23.81 15.66
C LYS A 155 40.44 22.74 16.71
N LEU A 156 40.47 21.49 16.28
CA LEU A 156 40.50 20.30 17.15
C LEU A 156 41.90 20.03 17.68
N TYR A 157 42.92 20.29 16.87
CA TYR A 157 44.33 20.31 17.27
C TYR A 157 44.95 21.63 16.80
N ASP A 158 45.71 22.28 17.69
CA ASP A 158 46.51 23.46 17.37
C ASP A 158 47.98 23.08 17.44
N ARG A 159 48.64 23.02 16.28
CA ARG A 159 50.05 22.62 16.13
C ARG A 159 50.36 21.31 16.88
N GLY A 160 49.54 20.29 16.68
CA GLY A 160 49.69 18.95 17.28
C GLY A 160 49.19 18.82 18.72
N THR A 161 48.77 19.92 19.36
CA THR A 161 48.22 19.88 20.73
C THR A 161 46.69 19.74 20.67
N PRO A 162 46.09 18.70 21.30
CA PRO A 162 44.65 18.52 21.31
C PRO A 162 43.93 19.64 22.07
N ASN A 163 42.80 20.09 21.52
CA ASN A 163 41.94 21.07 22.17
C ASN A 163 40.97 20.38 23.14
N ASP A 164 41.42 20.17 24.38
CA ASP A 164 40.64 19.50 25.45
C ASP A 164 39.25 20.12 25.68
N THR A 165 39.10 21.43 25.42
CA THR A 165 37.82 22.12 25.59
C THR A 165 36.79 21.61 24.57
N VAL A 166 37.19 21.52 23.30
CA VAL A 166 36.32 21.05 22.22
C VAL A 166 35.91 19.60 22.45
N PHE A 167 36.87 18.72 22.79
CA PHE A 167 36.58 17.32 23.11
C PHE A 167 35.58 17.18 24.25
N LYS A 168 35.75 17.93 25.35
CA LYS A 168 34.83 17.88 26.50
C LYS A 168 33.42 18.36 26.16
N PHE A 169 33.28 19.39 25.33
CA PHE A 169 31.96 19.83 24.89
C PHE A 169 31.26 18.76 24.05
N ILE A 170 31.96 18.12 23.13
CA ILE A 170 31.41 17.03 22.33
C ILE A 170 31.00 15.86 23.24
N GLU A 171 31.91 15.37 24.09
CA GLU A 171 31.68 14.23 24.97
C GLU A 171 30.43 14.40 25.86
N LYS A 172 30.16 15.62 26.35
CA LYS A 172 29.03 15.89 27.24
C LYS A 172 27.70 16.13 26.55
N ASN A 173 27.69 16.34 25.24
CA ASN A 173 26.46 16.66 24.49
C ASN A 173 25.98 15.51 23.60
N VAL A 174 26.60 14.34 23.68
CA VAL A 174 26.22 13.15 22.90
C VAL A 174 25.84 11.98 23.81
N ARG A 175 25.01 11.07 23.29
CA ARG A 175 24.52 9.89 24.03
C ARG A 175 25.54 8.75 24.09
N VAL A 176 26.39 8.62 23.06
CA VAL A 176 27.38 7.53 22.90
C VAL A 176 28.81 8.09 22.76
N PRO A 177 29.36 8.73 23.81
CA PRO A 177 30.62 9.48 23.71
C PRO A 177 31.84 8.64 23.35
N VAL A 178 31.86 7.35 23.71
CA VAL A 178 32.96 6.43 23.36
C VAL A 178 33.00 6.19 21.85
N GLU A 179 31.84 5.99 21.22
CA GLU A 179 31.73 5.78 19.78
C GLU A 179 32.10 7.06 19.01
N VAL A 180 31.51 8.20 19.37
CA VAL A 180 31.77 9.50 18.75
C VAL A 180 33.27 9.85 18.83
N ALA A 181 33.88 9.73 20.00
CA ALA A 181 35.31 9.99 20.15
C ALA A 181 36.19 8.94 19.43
N GLY A 182 35.74 7.69 19.34
CA GLY A 182 36.38 6.63 18.56
C GLY A 182 36.42 6.96 17.07
N ASP A 183 35.28 7.36 16.52
CA ASP A 183 35.14 7.72 15.11
C ASP A 183 35.94 8.99 14.75
N MET A 184 36.01 9.98 15.64
CA MET A 184 36.88 11.15 15.43
C MET A 184 38.37 10.76 15.37
N ARG A 185 38.81 9.78 16.17
CA ARG A 185 40.19 9.26 16.10
C ARG A 185 40.42 8.49 14.80
N ALA A 186 39.43 7.73 14.33
CA ALA A 186 39.49 7.06 13.03
C ALA A 186 39.63 8.07 11.88
N GLN A 187 38.87 9.17 11.90
CA GLN A 187 39.00 10.27 10.94
C GLN A 187 40.40 10.87 10.94
N LEU A 188 40.95 11.17 12.12
CA LEU A 188 42.31 11.71 12.24
C LEU A 188 43.36 10.72 11.70
N ALA A 189 43.23 9.44 12.01
CA ALA A 189 44.13 8.40 11.51
C ALA A 189 44.10 8.30 9.98
N ALA A 190 42.90 8.37 9.38
CA ALA A 190 42.74 8.39 7.93
C ALA A 190 43.41 9.61 7.30
N CYS A 191 43.18 10.82 7.84
CA CYS A 191 43.82 12.05 7.34
C CYS A 191 45.35 12.01 7.47
N ARG A 192 45.90 11.47 8.57
CA ARG A 192 47.35 11.29 8.75
C ARG A 192 47.95 10.28 7.77
N GLN A 193 47.23 9.20 7.46
CA GLN A 193 47.66 8.24 6.45
C GLN A 193 47.74 8.90 5.06
N ALA A 194 46.79 9.77 4.73
CA ALA A 194 46.81 10.54 3.49
C ALA A 194 47.93 11.57 3.44
N GLU A 195 48.17 12.30 4.53
CA GLU A 195 49.31 13.22 4.66
C GLU A 195 50.63 12.53 4.31
N GLN A 196 50.89 11.36 4.92
CA GLN A 196 52.10 10.58 4.67
C GLN A 196 52.24 10.15 3.20
N ALA A 197 51.16 9.63 2.61
CA ALA A 197 51.20 9.15 1.23
C ALA A 197 51.30 10.29 0.21
N TYR A 198 50.65 11.43 0.48
CA TYR A 198 50.77 12.62 -0.37
C TYR A 198 52.16 13.24 -0.29
N MET A 199 52.79 13.25 0.90
CA MET A 199 54.19 13.67 1.04
C MET A 199 55.14 12.80 0.22
N GLN A 200 54.92 11.48 0.11
CA GLN A 200 55.74 10.61 -0.75
C GLN A 200 55.65 10.99 -2.24
N LEU A 201 54.48 11.46 -2.70
CA LEU A 201 54.33 11.99 -4.06
C LEU A 201 55.11 13.29 -4.24
N LEU A 202 55.07 14.18 -3.25
CA LEU A 202 55.84 15.42 -3.25
C LEU A 202 57.36 15.17 -3.21
N GLU A 203 57.83 14.20 -2.42
CA GLU A 203 59.25 13.79 -2.39
C GLU A 203 59.72 13.24 -3.74
N LYS A 204 58.86 12.49 -4.42
CA LYS A 204 59.19 11.85 -5.70
C LYS A 204 59.15 12.79 -6.89
N TYR A 205 58.14 13.65 -6.97
CA TYR A 205 57.87 14.49 -8.15
C TYR A 205 58.23 15.98 -7.92
N GLY A 206 58.29 16.44 -6.68
CA GLY A 206 58.43 17.86 -6.32
C GLY A 206 57.14 18.66 -6.52
N SER A 207 56.99 19.76 -5.79
CA SER A 207 55.78 20.59 -5.77
C SER A 207 55.39 21.11 -7.15
N ASP A 208 56.34 21.71 -7.89
CA ASP A 208 56.05 22.29 -9.21
C ASP A 208 55.58 21.26 -10.23
N SER A 209 56.23 20.09 -10.27
CA SER A 209 55.86 19.03 -11.21
C SER A 209 54.54 18.39 -10.83
N LEU A 210 54.32 18.09 -9.54
CA LEU A 210 53.05 17.53 -9.08
C LEU A 210 51.91 18.52 -9.37
N GLY A 211 52.09 19.80 -9.04
CA GLY A 211 51.12 20.87 -9.32
C GLY A 211 50.76 20.99 -10.81
N HIS A 212 51.72 20.80 -11.73
CA HIS A 212 51.45 20.70 -13.17
C HIS A 212 50.50 19.54 -13.48
N TYR A 213 50.79 18.33 -12.99
CA TYR A 213 49.93 17.16 -13.24
C TYR A 213 48.55 17.28 -12.60
N LEU A 214 48.43 17.88 -11.40
CA LEU A 214 47.14 18.15 -10.76
C LEU A 214 46.26 19.07 -11.63
N ASN A 215 46.83 20.13 -12.21
CA ASN A 215 46.10 20.99 -13.15
C ASN A 215 45.64 20.22 -14.39
N GLN A 216 46.51 19.38 -14.95
CA GLN A 216 46.18 18.55 -16.12
C GLN A 216 45.06 17.53 -15.82
N LEU A 217 45.02 16.96 -14.61
CA LEU A 217 43.93 16.06 -14.20
C LEU A 217 42.58 16.78 -14.03
N LEU A 218 42.59 18.01 -13.51
CA LEU A 218 41.39 18.84 -13.43
C LEU A 218 40.89 19.24 -14.83
N GLU A 219 41.79 19.66 -15.73
CA GLU A 219 41.47 19.97 -17.14
C GLU A 219 40.95 18.74 -17.90
N LEU A 220 41.52 17.55 -17.63
CA LEU A 220 41.06 16.30 -18.21
C LEU A 220 39.63 15.96 -17.79
N ALA A 221 39.33 16.03 -16.49
CA ALA A 221 37.99 15.75 -15.97
C ALA A 221 36.95 16.75 -16.49
N GLU A 222 37.30 18.04 -16.54
CA GLU A 222 36.45 19.08 -17.12
C GLU A 222 36.12 18.79 -18.59
N ARG A 223 37.14 18.52 -19.41
CA ARG A 223 36.96 18.21 -20.84
C ARG A 223 36.09 16.97 -21.02
N MET A 224 36.32 15.91 -20.26
CA MET A 224 35.52 14.68 -20.37
C MET A 224 34.06 14.91 -19.99
N MET A 225 33.77 15.72 -18.97
CA MET A 225 32.38 16.05 -18.63
C MET A 225 31.72 16.95 -19.68
N ARG A 226 32.44 17.95 -20.21
CA ARG A 226 31.98 18.78 -21.33
C ARG A 226 31.61 17.93 -22.55
N GLU A 227 32.42 16.91 -22.87
CA GLU A 227 32.12 15.94 -23.93
C GLU A 227 30.87 15.09 -23.63
N GLU A 228 30.63 14.70 -22.37
CA GLU A 228 29.40 13.98 -21.97
C GLU A 228 28.15 14.87 -22.04
N ILE A 229 28.26 16.15 -21.63
CA ILE A 229 27.17 17.13 -21.73
C ILE A 229 26.85 17.43 -23.20
N GLN A 230 27.86 17.62 -24.05
CA GLN A 230 27.69 17.85 -25.48
C GLN A 230 26.99 16.69 -26.21
N ALA A 231 27.08 15.48 -25.67
CA ALA A 231 26.38 14.32 -26.22
C ALA A 231 24.87 14.30 -25.87
N ILE A 232 24.43 15.15 -24.94
CA ILE A 232 23.01 15.36 -24.62
C ILE A 232 22.46 16.41 -25.60
N PRO A 233 21.28 16.20 -26.21
CA PRO A 233 20.73 17.19 -27.12
C PRO A 233 20.51 18.55 -26.43
N ASP A 234 20.81 19.65 -27.14
CA ASP A 234 20.51 21.00 -26.68
C ASP A 234 18.99 21.16 -26.47
N GLY A 235 18.61 21.76 -25.34
CA GLY A 235 17.20 21.88 -24.98
C GLY A 235 16.98 22.25 -23.51
N SER A 236 15.70 22.36 -23.15
CA SER A 236 15.25 22.57 -21.78
C SER A 236 14.36 21.41 -21.38
N TYR A 237 14.74 20.71 -20.32
CA TYR A 237 14.07 19.49 -19.84
C TYR A 237 13.54 19.72 -18.44
N GLU A 238 12.23 19.52 -18.25
CA GLU A 238 11.56 19.79 -16.98
C GLU A 238 10.98 18.50 -16.40
N PHE A 239 11.07 18.36 -15.07
CA PHE A 239 10.43 17.28 -14.34
C PHE A 239 9.99 17.74 -12.96
N THR A 240 8.92 17.14 -12.46
CA THR A 240 8.41 17.38 -11.10
C THR A 240 8.21 16.07 -10.38
N ASP A 241 8.72 15.97 -9.16
CA ASP A 241 8.50 14.88 -8.22
C ASP A 241 8.12 15.45 -6.83
N PHE A 242 7.72 14.58 -5.90
CA PHE A 242 7.20 14.98 -4.60
C PHE A 242 7.74 14.12 -3.45
N ILE A 243 8.03 14.78 -2.33
CA ILE A 243 8.02 14.12 -1.02
C ILE A 243 6.59 14.21 -0.49
N ASP A 244 6.07 13.14 0.12
CA ASP A 244 4.66 13.05 0.53
C ASP A 244 4.26 14.13 1.53
N GLY A 245 5.20 14.55 2.39
CA GLY A 245 5.04 15.59 3.40
C GLY A 245 5.29 15.07 4.82
N LEU A 246 5.03 15.90 5.83
CA LEU A 246 5.33 15.63 7.25
C LEU A 246 4.07 15.27 8.04
N GLY A 247 4.18 14.31 8.95
CA GLY A 247 3.12 13.94 9.89
C GLY A 247 2.07 12.98 9.33
N SER A 248 0.94 12.85 10.03
CA SER A 248 -0.15 11.93 9.69
C SER A 248 -1.08 12.43 8.59
N GLU A 249 -1.12 13.74 8.37
CA GLU A 249 -1.91 14.40 7.32
C GLU A 249 -0.97 15.27 6.49
N PRO A 250 -0.12 14.64 5.64
CA PRO A 250 0.97 15.34 5.00
C PRO A 250 0.50 16.14 3.78
N GLU A 251 1.04 17.34 3.60
CA GLU A 251 0.92 18.10 2.36
C GLU A 251 2.12 17.79 1.45
N PRO A 252 1.90 17.47 0.16
CA PRO A 252 2.99 17.15 -0.77
C PRO A 252 3.98 18.31 -0.93
N ILE A 253 5.27 17.99 -0.82
CA ILE A 253 6.36 18.94 -0.97
C ILE A 253 6.96 18.77 -2.37
N ARG A 254 6.86 19.82 -3.18
CA ARG A 254 7.21 19.81 -4.59
C ARG A 254 8.72 19.99 -4.85
N PHE A 255 9.25 19.14 -5.74
CA PHE A 255 10.60 19.20 -6.29
C PHE A 255 10.47 19.38 -7.79
N GLN A 256 10.77 20.57 -8.30
CA GLN A 256 10.67 20.89 -9.73
C GLN A 256 12.04 21.38 -10.21
N VAL A 257 12.54 20.75 -11.26
CA VAL A 257 13.81 21.09 -11.89
C VAL A 257 13.63 21.38 -13.37
N THR A 258 14.35 22.38 -13.86
CA THR A 258 14.58 22.62 -15.28
C THR A 258 16.07 22.47 -15.56
N ILE A 259 16.43 21.54 -16.46
CA ILE A 259 17.81 21.35 -16.93
C ILE A 259 17.92 21.92 -18.34
N THR A 260 18.74 22.94 -18.51
CA THR A 260 19.04 23.54 -19.82
C THR A 260 20.43 23.10 -20.28
N ILE A 261 20.48 22.43 -21.43
CA ILE A 261 21.72 22.05 -22.13
C ILE A 261 21.96 23.02 -23.28
N ALA A 262 23.16 23.59 -23.34
CA ALA A 262 23.59 24.49 -24.40
C ALA A 262 25.05 24.23 -24.75
N GLY A 263 25.28 23.48 -25.83
CA GLY A 263 26.61 23.06 -26.26
C GLY A 263 27.25 22.13 -25.24
N GLU A 264 28.29 22.62 -24.56
CA GLU A 264 29.08 21.83 -23.59
C GLU A 264 28.81 22.23 -22.12
N GLU A 265 27.75 23.02 -21.88
CA GLU A 265 27.38 23.52 -20.55
C GLU A 265 25.96 23.14 -20.17
N ALA A 266 25.75 22.92 -18.87
CA ALA A 266 24.45 22.62 -18.29
C ALA A 266 24.07 23.62 -17.20
N VAL A 267 22.80 24.04 -17.19
CA VAL A 267 22.20 24.83 -16.11
C VAL A 267 21.10 24.00 -15.46
N VAL A 268 21.22 23.76 -14.16
CA VAL A 268 20.23 23.07 -13.34
C VAL A 268 19.50 24.10 -12.48
N ASP A 269 18.24 24.35 -12.76
CA ASP A 269 17.41 25.37 -12.09
C ASP A 269 16.32 24.75 -11.23
N TRP A 270 16.41 24.97 -9.92
CA TRP A 270 15.46 24.50 -8.90
C TRP A 270 14.47 25.56 -8.43
N SER A 271 14.39 26.71 -9.11
CA SER A 271 13.54 27.84 -8.69
C SER A 271 12.05 27.52 -8.60
N GLY A 272 11.60 26.43 -9.25
CA GLY A 272 10.22 25.93 -9.15
C GLY A 272 9.93 25.11 -7.89
N SER A 273 10.91 24.81 -7.05
CA SER A 273 10.72 23.92 -5.90
C SER A 273 10.08 24.61 -4.69
N ALA A 274 9.60 23.81 -3.74
CA ALA A 274 8.90 24.29 -2.54
C ALA A 274 9.78 25.21 -1.65
N PRO A 275 9.16 26.14 -0.91
CA PRO A 275 9.83 26.86 0.17
C PRO A 275 10.34 25.88 1.24
N GLN A 276 11.30 26.31 2.04
CA GLN A 276 11.76 25.54 3.20
C GLN A 276 10.59 25.23 4.16
N VAL A 277 10.64 24.08 4.81
CA VAL A 277 9.55 23.55 5.64
C VAL A 277 9.92 23.51 7.11
N LYS A 278 8.91 23.45 7.98
CA LYS A 278 9.06 23.24 9.44
C LYS A 278 9.26 21.76 9.76
N GLY A 279 10.38 21.22 9.31
CA GLY A 279 10.82 19.84 9.57
C GLY A 279 12.28 19.66 9.21
N GLY A 280 12.89 18.58 9.68
CA GLY A 280 14.33 18.33 9.51
C GLY A 280 14.77 17.94 8.11
N ILE A 281 13.90 18.05 7.10
CA ILE A 281 14.17 17.60 5.72
C ILE A 281 14.70 18.70 4.81
N ASN A 282 15.02 19.89 5.32
CA ASN A 282 15.62 20.92 4.47
C ASN A 282 17.06 20.56 4.13
N ALA A 283 17.45 20.72 2.86
CA ALA A 283 18.77 20.37 2.36
C ALA A 283 19.58 21.65 2.09
N PRO A 284 20.67 21.90 2.85
CA PRO A 284 21.62 22.97 2.57
C PRO A 284 22.14 22.92 1.13
N PHE A 285 22.46 24.09 0.57
CA PHE A 285 22.87 24.21 -0.84
C PHE A 285 24.01 23.26 -1.28
N PRO A 286 25.01 22.91 -0.44
CA PRO A 286 26.01 21.91 -0.80
C PRO A 286 25.43 20.53 -1.19
N MET A 287 24.30 20.13 -0.60
CA MET A 287 23.59 18.91 -1.00
C MET A 287 22.99 19.03 -2.40
N THR A 288 22.43 20.19 -2.73
CA THR A 288 21.85 20.50 -4.05
C THR A 288 22.92 20.50 -5.14
N LEU A 289 24.11 21.03 -4.84
CA LEU A 289 25.29 20.91 -5.70
C LEU A 289 25.65 19.43 -5.92
N SER A 290 25.77 18.66 -4.84
CA SER A 290 26.13 17.23 -4.89
C SER A 290 25.18 16.41 -5.77
N ALA A 291 23.87 16.56 -5.56
CA ALA A 291 22.86 15.85 -6.34
C ALA A 291 22.92 16.22 -7.83
N SER A 292 23.10 17.51 -8.13
CA SER A 292 23.20 18.01 -9.52
C SER A 292 24.42 17.43 -10.22
N TYR A 293 25.60 17.46 -9.58
CA TYR A 293 26.82 16.89 -10.14
C TYR A 293 26.74 15.36 -10.31
N LEU A 294 26.13 14.68 -9.35
CA LEU A 294 25.95 13.24 -9.40
C LEU A 294 25.05 12.80 -10.56
N ALA A 295 23.97 13.52 -10.84
CA ALA A 295 23.07 13.15 -11.94
C ALA A 295 23.79 13.05 -13.29
N PHE A 296 24.65 14.04 -13.62
CA PHE A 296 25.48 13.99 -14.84
C PHE A 296 26.55 12.90 -14.75
N ARG A 297 27.14 12.67 -13.57
CA ARG A 297 28.11 11.58 -13.37
C ARG A 297 27.49 10.21 -13.62
N CYS A 298 26.25 9.99 -13.18
CA CYS A 298 25.50 8.75 -13.39
C CYS A 298 25.17 8.49 -14.87
N LEU A 299 25.03 9.53 -15.69
CA LEU A 299 24.84 9.35 -17.13
C LEU A 299 26.12 8.92 -17.84
N GLY A 300 27.28 9.38 -17.35
CA GLY A 300 28.56 9.28 -18.04
C GLY A 300 28.94 7.84 -18.37
N GLY A 301 29.14 7.53 -19.66
CA GLY A 301 29.64 6.22 -20.11
C GLY A 301 31.16 6.06 -19.96
N ARG A 302 31.83 7.08 -19.40
CA ARG A 302 33.28 7.18 -19.32
C ARG A 302 33.75 7.27 -17.87
N ASP A 303 34.95 6.75 -17.65
CA ASP A 303 35.64 6.84 -16.39
C ASP A 303 36.28 8.23 -16.21
N ILE A 304 35.46 9.23 -15.84
CA ILE A 304 35.91 10.61 -15.57
C ILE A 304 36.60 10.67 -14.20
N PRO A 305 37.81 11.25 -14.07
CA PRO A 305 38.45 11.39 -12.77
C PRO A 305 37.56 12.10 -11.74
N ASN A 306 37.46 11.56 -10.53
CA ASN A 306 36.61 12.11 -9.46
C ASN A 306 37.30 13.29 -8.76
N ASN A 307 37.29 14.45 -9.41
CA ASN A 307 37.85 15.70 -8.93
C ASN A 307 36.97 16.90 -9.33
N GLU A 308 37.28 18.10 -8.84
CA GLU A 308 36.44 19.29 -9.08
C GLU A 308 36.29 19.68 -10.56
N GLY A 309 37.19 19.21 -11.44
CA GLY A 309 37.18 19.54 -12.86
C GLY A 309 35.85 19.22 -13.54
N TYR A 310 35.25 18.05 -13.24
CA TYR A 310 33.99 17.65 -13.86
C TYR A 310 32.79 18.49 -13.39
N MET A 311 32.90 19.23 -12.29
CA MET A 311 31.81 20.06 -11.76
C MET A 311 31.68 21.40 -12.49
N ARG A 312 32.77 21.88 -13.10
CA ARG A 312 32.88 23.22 -13.71
C ARG A 312 31.87 23.53 -14.84
N PRO A 313 31.50 22.60 -15.74
CA PRO A 313 30.53 22.90 -16.80
C PRO A 313 29.06 22.85 -16.33
N ILE A 314 28.81 22.64 -15.03
CA ILE A 314 27.46 22.48 -14.48
C ILE A 314 27.18 23.65 -13.53
N ARG A 315 26.25 24.53 -13.92
CA ARG A 315 25.79 25.64 -13.09
C ARG A 315 24.49 25.27 -12.39
N VAL A 316 24.41 25.46 -11.07
CA VAL A 316 23.24 25.12 -10.26
C VAL A 316 22.62 26.38 -9.68
N LEU A 317 21.30 26.50 -9.81
CA LEU A 317 20.50 27.61 -9.28
C LEU A 317 19.46 27.06 -8.31
N ALA A 318 19.46 27.56 -7.07
CA ALA A 318 18.41 27.31 -6.10
C ALA A 318 18.22 28.57 -5.25
N PRO A 319 17.05 29.24 -5.31
CA PRO A 319 16.80 30.44 -4.52
C PRO A 319 16.93 30.16 -3.01
N GLU A 320 17.51 31.10 -2.27
CA GLU A 320 17.52 31.05 -0.80
C GLU A 320 16.09 30.98 -0.25
N GLY A 321 15.90 30.28 0.87
CA GLY A 321 14.59 30.10 1.50
C GLY A 321 13.77 28.94 0.93
N THR A 322 14.34 28.17 0.00
CA THR A 322 13.73 26.95 -0.55
C THR A 322 14.14 25.71 0.25
N ILE A 323 13.44 24.60 0.07
CA ILE A 323 13.80 23.32 0.71
C ILE A 323 15.21 22.81 0.32
N MET A 324 15.81 23.38 -0.72
CA MET A 324 17.07 22.98 -1.35
C MET A 324 18.17 24.03 -1.16
N ASN A 325 17.83 25.16 -0.56
CA ASN A 325 18.75 26.21 -0.15
C ASN A 325 18.13 26.97 1.04
N PRO A 326 17.95 26.30 2.19
CA PRO A 326 17.28 26.87 3.34
C PRO A 326 18.10 27.97 3.99
N VAL A 327 17.43 28.91 4.63
CA VAL A 327 18.03 29.91 5.52
C VAL A 327 17.73 29.58 6.99
N LEU A 328 18.52 30.15 7.90
CA LEU A 328 18.28 30.03 9.34
C LEU A 328 16.84 30.48 9.69
N PRO A 329 16.17 29.80 10.63
CA PRO A 329 16.69 28.75 11.52
C PRO A 329 16.36 27.31 11.08
N ALA A 330 16.08 27.03 9.79
CA ALA A 330 15.58 25.72 9.35
C ALA A 330 16.38 24.50 9.86
N ALA A 331 15.70 23.38 10.02
CA ALA A 331 16.26 22.11 10.45
C ALA A 331 16.71 21.26 9.24
N CYS A 332 17.83 20.55 9.35
CA CYS A 332 18.50 19.86 8.23
C CYS A 332 18.87 18.37 8.50
N SER A 333 18.56 17.83 9.68
CA SER A 333 19.00 16.51 10.15
C SER A 333 18.67 15.36 9.20
N THR A 334 17.50 15.41 8.56
CA THR A 334 16.94 14.35 7.71
C THR A 334 17.08 14.67 6.22
N ARG A 335 17.98 15.60 5.85
CA ARG A 335 18.21 16.06 4.46
C ARG A 335 18.49 14.97 3.44
N GLY A 336 18.92 13.78 3.87
CA GLY A 336 19.24 12.65 2.97
C GLY A 336 18.08 12.35 2.02
N ILE A 337 16.85 12.28 2.53
CA ILE A 337 15.65 11.97 1.73
C ILE A 337 15.40 13.01 0.64
N THR A 338 15.67 14.27 0.95
CA THR A 338 15.55 15.41 0.03
C THR A 338 16.58 15.32 -1.07
N GLY A 339 17.84 14.99 -0.78
CA GLY A 339 18.85 14.85 -1.84
C GLY A 339 18.71 13.59 -2.69
N PHE A 340 18.20 12.48 -2.15
CA PHE A 340 17.79 11.34 -2.98
C PHE A 340 16.63 11.71 -3.91
N ARG A 341 15.65 12.47 -3.40
CA ARG A 341 14.57 13.00 -4.23
C ARG A 341 15.08 13.93 -5.33
N MET A 342 16.08 14.76 -5.03
CA MET A 342 16.73 15.60 -6.04
C MET A 342 17.29 14.76 -7.18
N LEU A 343 18.03 13.70 -6.85
CA LEU A 343 18.62 12.80 -7.84
C LEU A 343 17.53 12.16 -8.70
N ASP A 344 16.48 11.62 -8.10
CA ASP A 344 15.35 11.03 -8.84
C ASP A 344 14.66 12.07 -9.75
N THR A 345 14.50 13.31 -9.29
CA THR A 345 13.88 14.39 -10.09
C THR A 345 14.79 14.80 -11.27
N LEU A 346 16.11 14.90 -11.04
CA LEU A 346 17.10 15.22 -12.07
C LEU A 346 17.15 14.15 -13.15
N LEU A 347 17.19 12.88 -12.75
CA LEU A 347 17.15 11.75 -13.67
C LEU A 347 15.83 11.73 -14.45
N GLY A 348 14.70 12.01 -13.80
CA GLY A 348 13.41 12.17 -14.48
C GLY A 348 13.42 13.23 -15.58
N ALA A 349 14.05 14.38 -15.35
CA ALA A 349 14.22 15.41 -16.38
C ALA A 349 15.14 14.93 -17.52
N LEU A 350 16.28 14.32 -17.18
CA LEU A 350 17.24 13.79 -18.17
C LEU A 350 16.69 12.62 -18.98
N ALA A 351 15.70 11.88 -18.47
CA ALA A 351 15.01 10.82 -19.22
C ALA A 351 14.30 11.33 -20.47
N GLY A 352 13.90 12.61 -20.50
CA GLY A 352 13.36 13.26 -21.69
C GLY A 352 14.43 13.60 -22.75
N ALA A 353 15.70 13.70 -22.35
CA ALA A 353 16.81 14.04 -23.24
C ALA A 353 17.55 12.80 -23.77
N VAL A 354 17.80 11.84 -22.88
CA VAL A 354 18.61 10.63 -23.15
C VAL A 354 17.92 9.38 -22.58
N PRO A 355 16.72 9.01 -23.08
CA PRO A 355 15.87 7.95 -22.50
C PRO A 355 16.57 6.58 -22.39
N ASP A 356 17.48 6.27 -23.32
CA ASP A 356 18.21 4.99 -23.37
C ASP A 356 19.38 4.89 -22.37
N ARG A 357 19.64 5.95 -21.59
CA ARG A 357 20.70 6.01 -20.57
C ARG A 357 20.16 6.10 -19.14
N VAL A 358 18.87 6.38 -18.97
CA VAL A 358 18.28 6.72 -17.67
C VAL A 358 17.42 5.57 -17.14
N PRO A 359 17.67 5.08 -15.91
CA PRO A 359 16.78 4.12 -15.26
C PRO A 359 15.48 4.79 -14.81
N ALA A 360 14.43 3.98 -14.62
CA ALA A 360 13.25 4.40 -13.87
C ALA A 360 13.61 4.75 -12.41
N ALA A 361 12.68 5.36 -11.68
CA ALA A 361 12.92 5.78 -10.30
C ALA A 361 13.29 4.59 -9.41
N GLY A 362 14.30 4.77 -8.55
CA GLY A 362 14.54 3.86 -7.44
C GLY A 362 13.59 4.10 -6.27
N GLU A 363 13.86 3.47 -5.15
CA GLU A 363 13.07 3.52 -3.92
C GLU A 363 12.95 4.91 -3.25
N GLY A 364 13.57 5.95 -3.80
CA GLY A 364 13.66 7.28 -3.15
C GLY A 364 14.81 7.43 -2.14
N GLY A 365 15.76 6.50 -2.14
CA GLY A 365 16.89 6.46 -1.20
C GLY A 365 16.68 5.57 0.02
N ALA A 366 17.76 5.33 0.77
CA ALA A 366 17.70 4.47 1.94
C ALA A 366 16.82 5.08 3.05
N THR A 367 15.86 4.28 3.51
CA THR A 367 15.07 4.63 4.70
C THR A 367 15.91 4.42 5.95
N PHE A 368 15.59 5.16 7.02
CA PHE A 368 16.49 5.31 8.14
C PHE A 368 15.74 5.29 9.48
N PRO A 369 15.43 4.10 10.03
CA PRO A 369 14.98 3.96 11.40
C PRO A 369 16.13 4.31 12.36
N SER A 370 15.88 5.26 13.25
CA SER A 370 16.73 5.57 14.41
C SER A 370 15.98 5.24 15.68
N ILE A 371 16.48 4.29 16.46
CA ILE A 371 15.87 3.83 17.71
C ILE A 371 16.90 4.00 18.83
N GLY A 372 16.57 4.73 19.88
CA GLY A 372 17.48 4.89 21.01
C GLY A 372 16.77 5.10 22.33
N GLY A 373 17.50 4.86 23.41
CA GLY A 373 16.97 4.89 24.77
C GLY A 373 17.99 4.37 25.76
N TYR A 374 17.50 3.82 26.87
CA TYR A 374 18.33 3.17 27.88
C TYR A 374 17.91 1.71 28.03
N HIS A 375 18.89 0.84 28.21
CA HIS A 375 18.69 -0.57 28.51
C HIS A 375 19.69 -1.01 29.56
N GLU A 376 19.21 -1.61 30.66
CA GLU A 376 20.04 -2.05 31.79
C GLU A 376 20.97 -0.96 32.38
N GLY A 377 20.57 0.31 32.27
CA GLY A 377 21.33 1.46 32.78
C GLY A 377 22.30 2.08 31.77
N GLU A 378 22.50 1.47 30.60
CA GLU A 378 23.38 1.97 29.54
C GLU A 378 22.58 2.64 28.41
N PRO A 379 23.06 3.76 27.85
CA PRO A 379 22.44 4.37 26.69
C PRO A 379 22.73 3.55 25.43
N PHE A 380 21.77 3.51 24.51
CA PHE A 380 21.99 2.97 23.18
C PHE A 380 21.39 3.88 22.11
N VAL A 381 22.05 3.91 20.95
CA VAL A 381 21.56 4.55 19.74
C VAL A 381 21.78 3.56 18.60
N PHE A 382 20.68 3.08 18.04
CA PHE A 382 20.67 2.22 16.86
C PHE A 382 20.17 3.03 15.67
N THR A 383 20.95 3.04 14.60
CA THR A 383 20.59 3.62 13.32
C THR A 383 20.89 2.61 12.22
N GLU A 384 19.92 2.35 11.36
CA GLU A 384 20.12 1.48 10.19
C GLU A 384 19.79 2.25 8.93
N SER A 385 20.64 2.09 7.91
CA SER A 385 20.31 2.45 6.54
C SER A 385 19.71 1.22 5.87
N VAL A 386 18.39 1.19 5.73
CA VAL A 386 17.73 0.09 5.00
C VAL A 386 17.95 0.35 3.51
N LEU A 387 18.90 -0.39 2.96
CA LEU A 387 19.22 -0.38 1.53
C LEU A 387 17.96 -0.68 0.73
N GLY A 388 17.80 -0.09 -0.45
CA GLY A 388 16.62 -0.30 -1.28
C GLY A 388 16.90 -0.99 -2.60
N CYS A 389 16.38 -0.40 -3.67
CA CYS A 389 16.29 -1.03 -4.96
C CYS A 389 16.21 -0.01 -6.10
N SER A 390 17.00 -0.23 -7.17
CA SER A 390 16.97 0.69 -8.31
C SER A 390 15.72 0.48 -9.17
N GLY A 391 15.33 1.48 -9.95
CA GLY A 391 14.37 1.27 -11.03
C GLY A 391 14.96 0.38 -12.14
N GLY A 392 14.06 -0.12 -13.00
CA GLY A 392 14.42 -0.83 -14.22
C GLY A 392 15.35 0.02 -15.07
N ARG A 393 16.39 -0.59 -15.64
CA ARG A 393 17.33 0.09 -16.54
C ARG A 393 16.93 -0.14 -18.00
N PRO A 394 17.40 0.70 -18.92
CA PRO A 394 17.19 0.50 -20.36
C PRO A 394 17.64 -0.86 -20.91
N ASP A 395 18.50 -1.58 -20.19
CA ASP A 395 19.12 -2.82 -20.65
C ASP A 395 18.99 -4.02 -19.69
N ARG A 396 18.45 -3.85 -18.47
CA ARG A 396 18.32 -4.91 -17.46
C ARG A 396 17.41 -4.49 -16.30
N ASP A 397 16.93 -5.45 -15.51
CA ASP A 397 16.11 -5.20 -14.32
C ASP A 397 16.82 -4.33 -13.29
N GLY A 398 16.05 -3.68 -12.42
CA GLY A 398 16.56 -2.96 -11.26
C GLY A 398 17.29 -3.87 -10.29
N ALA A 399 18.32 -3.33 -9.64
CA ALA A 399 19.06 -4.04 -8.61
C ALA A 399 18.24 -4.10 -7.31
N GLU A 400 18.33 -5.22 -6.60
CA GLU A 400 17.63 -5.50 -5.34
C GLU A 400 18.65 -5.50 -4.19
N GLY A 401 18.34 -4.83 -3.08
CA GLY A 401 19.23 -4.78 -1.91
C GLY A 401 20.53 -4.01 -2.15
N VAL A 402 20.54 -3.08 -3.10
CA VAL A 402 21.67 -2.21 -3.44
C VAL A 402 21.23 -0.78 -3.15
N PRO A 403 22.10 0.05 -2.52
CA PRO A 403 21.76 1.44 -2.24
C PRO A 403 21.43 2.22 -3.52
N ASN A 404 20.56 3.22 -3.39
CA ASN A 404 20.41 4.28 -4.37
C ASN A 404 21.79 4.86 -4.78
N PRO A 405 22.03 5.24 -6.06
CA PRO A 405 23.33 5.76 -6.51
C PRO A 405 23.87 6.98 -5.74
N GLY A 406 23.00 7.71 -5.03
CA GLY A 406 23.40 8.76 -4.09
C GLY A 406 24.20 8.28 -2.88
N ALA A 407 24.18 6.97 -2.60
CA ALA A 407 24.81 6.33 -1.47
C ALA A 407 25.66 5.13 -1.93
N ASN A 408 26.79 4.90 -1.26
CA ASN A 408 27.58 3.68 -1.41
C ASN A 408 27.71 3.03 -0.03
N GLN A 409 26.59 2.52 0.46
CA GLN A 409 26.41 2.03 1.82
C GLN A 409 26.13 0.52 1.83
N SER A 410 26.37 -0.09 2.99
CA SER A 410 26.08 -1.50 3.24
C SER A 410 25.00 -1.66 4.33
N ASN A 411 24.33 -2.80 4.34
CA ASN A 411 23.43 -3.16 5.42
C ASN A 411 24.22 -3.60 6.66
N GLN A 412 23.59 -3.54 7.83
CA GLN A 412 24.16 -4.07 9.06
C GLN A 412 23.79 -5.56 9.21
N PRO A 413 24.74 -6.45 9.55
CA PRO A 413 24.44 -7.85 9.83
C PRO A 413 23.48 -7.99 11.02
N VAL A 414 22.44 -8.83 10.87
CA VAL A 414 21.42 -9.08 11.91
C VAL A 414 22.07 -9.47 13.24
N GLU A 415 23.04 -10.40 13.22
CA GLU A 415 23.74 -10.87 14.42
C GLU A 415 24.44 -9.71 15.17
N LEU A 416 24.97 -8.72 14.46
CA LEU A 416 25.62 -7.56 15.09
C LEU A 416 24.61 -6.59 15.68
N ILE A 417 23.44 -6.42 15.06
CA ILE A 417 22.36 -5.60 15.59
C ILE A 417 21.89 -6.20 16.93
N GLU A 418 21.55 -7.49 16.93
CA GLU A 418 21.02 -8.18 18.12
C GLU A 418 22.05 -8.32 19.24
N ALA A 419 23.33 -8.42 18.91
CA ALA A 419 24.41 -8.50 19.90
C ALA A 419 24.71 -7.16 20.58
N ARG A 420 24.36 -6.02 19.96
CA ARG A 420 24.75 -4.68 20.41
C ARG A 420 23.61 -3.83 20.91
N HIS A 421 22.41 -4.09 20.42
CA HIS A 421 21.24 -3.28 20.69
C HIS A 421 20.12 -4.14 21.27
N PRO A 422 19.26 -3.57 22.13
CA PRO A 422 18.10 -4.26 22.68
C PRO A 422 16.97 -4.34 21.64
N ILE A 423 17.28 -4.94 20.49
CA ILE A 423 16.42 -5.08 19.31
C ILE A 423 16.64 -6.49 18.75
N GLU A 424 15.55 -7.17 18.41
CA GLU A 424 15.56 -8.48 17.74
C GLU A 424 14.96 -8.35 16.33
N ILE A 425 15.59 -8.92 15.32
CA ILE A 425 15.13 -8.86 13.93
C ILE A 425 14.32 -10.10 13.61
N LEU A 426 13.01 -9.94 13.39
CA LEU A 426 12.09 -11.06 13.15
C LEU A 426 12.02 -11.48 11.68
N GLN A 427 12.18 -10.51 10.78
CA GLN A 427 12.05 -10.74 9.34
C GLN A 427 12.95 -9.80 8.55
N TYR A 428 13.57 -10.34 7.51
CA TYR A 428 14.31 -9.61 6.48
C TYR A 428 14.19 -10.32 5.13
N GLY A 429 13.72 -9.62 4.11
CA GLY A 429 13.61 -10.21 2.77
C GLY A 429 12.99 -9.29 1.74
N LEU A 430 12.98 -9.78 0.49
CA LEU A 430 12.34 -9.13 -0.64
C LEU A 430 10.81 -9.32 -0.57
N VAL A 431 10.07 -8.34 -1.09
CA VAL A 431 8.61 -8.38 -1.14
C VAL A 431 8.19 -8.72 -2.57
N MET A 432 7.48 -9.84 -2.74
CA MET A 432 6.91 -10.25 -4.03
C MET A 432 6.02 -9.15 -4.64
N ASP A 433 6.00 -9.03 -5.96
CA ASP A 433 5.16 -8.09 -6.73
C ASP A 433 5.40 -6.60 -6.46
N SER A 434 6.45 -6.25 -5.69
CA SER A 434 6.71 -4.88 -5.27
C SER A 434 7.48 -4.04 -6.30
N GLY A 435 8.27 -4.68 -7.16
CA GLY A 435 9.02 -4.01 -8.22
C GLY A 435 8.11 -3.62 -9.37
N GLY A 436 8.18 -2.37 -9.80
CA GLY A 436 7.37 -1.82 -10.88
C GLY A 436 7.50 -2.66 -12.17
N PRO A 437 6.39 -3.16 -12.72
CA PRO A 437 6.45 -3.95 -13.93
C PRO A 437 6.95 -3.16 -15.13
N GLY A 438 7.80 -3.78 -15.95
CA GLY A 438 8.30 -3.22 -17.20
C GLY A 438 8.98 -4.28 -18.04
N LYS A 439 9.41 -3.93 -19.27
CA LYS A 439 10.31 -4.79 -20.06
C LYS A 439 11.48 -5.25 -19.19
N TYR A 440 12.02 -4.27 -18.45
CA TYR A 440 12.89 -4.49 -17.32
C TYR A 440 12.18 -4.04 -16.04
N ARG A 441 12.02 -4.96 -15.09
CA ARG A 441 11.30 -4.76 -13.84
C ARG A 441 12.11 -3.85 -12.91
N GLY A 442 11.45 -3.01 -12.12
CA GLY A 442 12.10 -2.34 -10.99
C GLY A 442 12.56 -3.34 -9.92
N GLY A 443 13.59 -2.99 -9.15
CA GLY A 443 14.00 -3.85 -8.05
C GLY A 443 12.88 -3.95 -6.99
N LEU A 444 12.81 -5.10 -6.32
CA LEU A 444 11.80 -5.36 -5.29
C LEU A 444 12.09 -4.56 -4.01
N ALA A 445 11.02 -4.14 -3.34
CA ALA A 445 11.05 -3.59 -2.00
C ALA A 445 11.66 -4.57 -1.00
N LEU A 446 12.27 -4.03 0.05
CA LEU A 446 12.75 -4.76 1.21
C LEU A 446 11.81 -4.59 2.41
N MET A 447 11.66 -5.66 3.18
CA MET A 447 10.94 -5.69 4.46
C MET A 447 11.90 -5.90 5.62
N ARG A 448 11.67 -5.18 6.72
CA ARG A 448 12.35 -5.33 8.01
C ARG A 448 11.35 -5.35 9.15
N GLU A 449 11.52 -6.27 10.11
CA GLU A 449 10.77 -6.28 11.36
C GLU A 449 11.67 -6.21 12.59
N TYR A 450 11.44 -5.23 13.45
CA TYR A 450 12.21 -4.97 14.66
C TYR A 450 11.32 -5.18 15.89
N ARG A 451 11.66 -6.15 16.74
CA ARG A 451 11.06 -6.30 18.08
C ARG A 451 11.90 -5.55 19.10
N ILE A 452 11.27 -4.72 19.91
CA ILE A 452 11.96 -3.92 20.92
C ILE A 452 12.12 -4.71 22.23
N LEU A 453 13.35 -4.75 22.76
CA LEU A 453 13.68 -5.42 24.02
C LEU A 453 13.90 -4.43 25.18
N ALA A 454 14.16 -3.17 24.87
CA ALA A 454 14.23 -2.09 25.86
C ALA A 454 12.84 -1.80 26.44
N GLU A 455 12.79 -1.39 27.72
CA GLU A 455 11.53 -1.02 28.39
C GLU A 455 10.82 0.13 27.67
N GLU A 456 11.61 1.12 27.25
CA GLU A 456 11.16 2.26 26.43
C GLU A 456 12.28 2.68 25.47
N ALA A 457 11.91 3.00 24.22
CA ALA A 457 12.79 3.56 23.22
C ALA A 457 12.07 4.61 22.38
N ILE A 458 12.82 5.56 21.83
CA ILE A 458 12.31 6.58 20.92
C ILE A 458 12.69 6.19 19.51
N LEU A 459 11.69 6.11 18.63
CA LEU A 459 11.84 5.98 17.19
C LEU A 459 11.75 7.34 16.52
N SER A 460 12.77 7.64 15.72
CA SER A 460 12.68 8.59 14.62
C SER A 460 12.72 7.81 13.31
N MET A 461 11.76 8.08 12.42
CA MET A 461 11.61 7.33 11.17
C MET A 461 11.77 8.25 9.97
N ARG A 462 12.76 7.97 9.13
CA ARG A 462 12.91 8.58 7.81
C ARG A 462 12.49 7.60 6.73
N SER A 463 11.31 7.79 6.16
CA SER A 463 10.82 7.06 4.99
C SER A 463 9.92 7.97 4.16
N ASP A 464 9.65 7.62 2.90
CA ASP A 464 8.80 8.38 1.97
C ASP A 464 8.39 7.45 0.81
N ARG A 465 7.70 7.93 -0.23
CA ARG A 465 7.15 7.14 -1.37
C ARG A 465 5.93 6.31 -1.01
N ARG A 466 5.04 6.81 -0.15
CA ARG A 466 3.74 6.16 0.13
C ARG A 466 2.64 6.69 -0.80
N ALA A 467 2.47 8.00 -0.87
CA ALA A 467 1.48 8.63 -1.74
C ALA A 467 2.02 8.81 -3.17
N HIS A 468 3.33 9.09 -3.31
CA HIS A 468 4.01 9.20 -4.59
C HIS A 468 5.03 8.06 -4.76
N PRO A 469 4.60 6.84 -5.14
CA PRO A 469 5.51 5.71 -5.33
C PRO A 469 6.54 5.97 -6.45
N PRO A 470 7.63 5.20 -6.52
CA PRO A 470 8.63 5.34 -7.58
C PRO A 470 8.02 5.21 -8.97
N TYR A 471 8.23 6.23 -9.81
CA TYR A 471 7.67 6.29 -11.16
C TYR A 471 8.38 5.32 -12.12
N GLY A 472 7.62 4.74 -13.05
CA GLY A 472 8.17 4.02 -14.20
C GLY A 472 8.60 4.94 -15.34
N LEU A 473 9.39 4.43 -16.28
CA LEU A 473 9.83 5.16 -17.48
C LEU A 473 9.62 4.34 -18.76
N GLN A 474 9.46 5.03 -19.88
CA GLN A 474 9.35 4.42 -21.22
C GLN A 474 8.24 3.36 -21.32
N GLY A 475 7.10 3.56 -20.64
CA GLY A 475 5.98 2.62 -20.60
C GLY A 475 6.04 1.60 -19.45
N GLY A 476 7.07 1.64 -18.61
CA GLY A 476 7.10 0.90 -17.35
C GLY A 476 6.17 1.49 -16.30
N LEU A 477 5.74 0.65 -15.36
CA LEU A 477 4.78 0.97 -14.29
C LEU A 477 5.49 1.33 -12.98
N SER A 478 4.78 2.01 -12.09
CA SER A 478 5.31 2.38 -10.77
C SER A 478 5.54 1.16 -9.87
N GLY A 479 6.53 1.27 -8.96
CA GLY A 479 6.74 0.28 -7.91
C GLY A 479 5.76 0.43 -6.73
N SER A 480 5.82 -0.50 -5.77
CA SER A 480 4.94 -0.48 -4.60
C SER A 480 5.28 0.66 -3.63
N PRO A 481 4.30 1.14 -2.85
CA PRO A 481 4.53 2.19 -1.87
C PRO A 481 5.27 1.71 -0.61
N THR A 482 5.88 2.64 0.14
CA THR A 482 6.40 2.34 1.48
C THR A 482 5.28 2.20 2.53
N CYS A 483 5.52 1.39 3.57
CA CYS A 483 4.60 1.24 4.68
C CYS A 483 5.34 1.01 6.02
N ASN A 484 4.88 1.68 7.08
CA ASN A 484 5.40 1.54 8.44
C ASN A 484 4.26 1.12 9.35
N THR A 485 4.32 -0.08 9.92
CA THR A 485 3.28 -0.62 10.81
C THR A 485 3.86 -0.93 12.18
N LEU A 486 3.21 -0.46 13.24
CA LEU A 486 3.54 -0.81 14.62
C LEU A 486 2.53 -1.81 15.16
N TYR A 487 3.01 -2.93 15.67
CA TYR A 487 2.22 -3.96 16.33
C TYR A 487 2.43 -3.89 17.85
N SER A 488 1.33 -3.74 18.58
CA SER A 488 1.28 -3.69 20.06
C SER A 488 0.34 -4.80 20.56
N GLY A 489 0.87 -6.03 20.63
CA GLY A 489 0.06 -7.23 20.90
C GLY A 489 -0.91 -7.51 19.74
N PRO A 490 -2.23 -7.68 19.99
CA PRO A 490 -3.21 -7.91 18.93
C PRO A 490 -3.56 -6.65 18.12
N ASN A 491 -3.11 -5.46 18.57
CA ASN A 491 -3.42 -4.19 17.91
C ASN A 491 -2.33 -3.84 16.89
N GLN A 492 -2.72 -3.22 15.79
CA GLN A 492 -1.80 -2.66 14.80
C GLN A 492 -2.15 -1.19 14.50
N SER A 493 -1.14 -0.39 14.19
CA SER A 493 -1.33 0.99 13.76
C SER A 493 -0.37 1.37 12.63
N LEU A 494 -0.86 2.16 11.68
CA LEU A 494 -0.03 2.69 10.58
C LEU A 494 0.70 3.94 11.09
N LEU A 495 2.02 3.96 10.94
CA LEU A 495 2.87 5.09 11.28
C LEU A 495 3.06 6.01 10.06
N PRO A 496 3.21 7.33 10.26
CA PRO A 496 3.65 8.25 9.22
C PRO A 496 4.99 7.85 8.57
N VAL A 497 5.21 8.28 7.33
CA VAL A 497 6.50 8.07 6.63
C VAL A 497 7.59 9.02 7.13
N LEU A 498 7.21 10.28 7.41
CA LEU A 498 8.03 11.30 8.07
C LEU A 498 7.28 11.83 9.29
N PRO A 499 7.37 11.18 10.46
CA PRO A 499 6.64 11.60 11.66
C PRO A 499 6.94 13.05 12.04
N SER A 500 5.91 13.79 12.45
CA SER A 500 6.02 15.16 12.98
C SER A 500 6.20 15.20 14.50
N LYS A 501 6.40 14.03 15.13
CA LYS A 501 6.67 13.86 16.56
C LYS A 501 7.44 12.57 16.80
N ALA A 502 8.13 12.51 17.94
CA ALA A 502 8.76 11.29 18.42
C ALA A 502 7.73 10.18 18.60
N ILE A 503 8.09 8.97 18.17
CA ILE A 503 7.28 7.76 18.38
C ILE A 503 7.92 6.99 19.53
N VAL A 504 7.14 6.72 20.58
CA VAL A 504 7.59 5.92 21.72
C VAL A 504 7.29 4.46 21.41
N LEU A 505 8.34 3.63 21.45
CA LEU A 505 8.26 2.18 21.36
C LEU A 505 8.45 1.57 22.74
N ARG A 506 7.73 0.48 23.02
CA ARG A 506 7.80 -0.26 24.28
C ARG A 506 8.26 -1.69 24.04
N LYS A 507 8.76 -2.30 25.11
CA LYS A 507 9.16 -3.71 25.12
C LYS A 507 8.09 -4.63 24.54
N GLY A 508 8.50 -5.49 23.61
CA GLY A 508 7.65 -6.46 22.93
C GLY A 508 6.87 -5.91 21.74
N GLU A 509 6.84 -4.59 21.52
CA GLU A 509 6.26 -4.02 20.29
C GLU A 509 7.13 -4.35 19.08
N ILE A 510 6.48 -4.48 17.92
CA ILE A 510 7.14 -4.83 16.65
C ILE A 510 6.91 -3.71 15.64
N LEU A 511 8.00 -3.11 15.16
CA LEU A 511 7.99 -2.19 14.02
C LEU A 511 8.23 -3.00 12.74
N ARG A 512 7.26 -3.04 11.84
CA ARG A 512 7.43 -3.53 10.46
C ARG A 512 7.62 -2.35 9.53
N HIS A 513 8.75 -2.32 8.84
CA HIS A 513 9.04 -1.39 7.75
C HIS A 513 9.05 -2.14 6.42
N LEU A 514 8.21 -1.69 5.48
CA LEU A 514 8.31 -2.00 4.06
C LEU A 514 8.81 -0.77 3.32
N GLN A 515 9.93 -0.90 2.63
CA GLN A 515 10.42 0.13 1.71
C GLN A 515 9.56 0.17 0.43
N ALA A 516 9.70 1.23 -0.37
CA ALA A 516 9.11 1.26 -1.70
C ALA A 516 9.88 0.37 -2.68
N GLY A 517 9.20 -0.17 -3.68
CA GLY A 517 9.83 -0.89 -4.80
C GLY A 517 10.19 0.07 -5.94
N GLY A 518 11.22 -0.23 -6.72
CA GLY A 518 11.65 0.62 -7.84
C GLY A 518 10.63 0.60 -8.98
N GLY A 519 10.58 1.65 -9.81
CA GLY A 519 9.74 1.70 -11.00
C GLY A 519 10.25 0.81 -12.14
N GLY A 520 9.37 0.37 -13.02
CA GLY A 520 9.72 -0.42 -14.22
C GLY A 520 10.19 0.44 -15.38
N TRP A 521 10.95 -0.17 -16.30
CA TRP A 521 11.39 0.47 -17.54
C TRP A 521 10.91 -0.32 -18.75
N GLY A 522 10.33 0.36 -19.74
CA GLY A 522 9.77 -0.28 -20.93
C GLY A 522 8.43 -0.95 -20.66
N THR A 523 7.66 -1.25 -21.71
CA THR A 523 6.34 -1.88 -21.58
C THR A 523 6.44 -3.32 -21.04
N PRO A 524 5.67 -3.72 -20.02
CA PRO A 524 5.75 -5.06 -19.41
C PRO A 524 5.63 -6.24 -20.38
N VAL A 525 4.72 -6.16 -21.36
CA VAL A 525 4.49 -7.24 -22.34
C VAL A 525 5.70 -7.54 -23.24
N GLU A 526 6.64 -6.60 -23.35
CA GLU A 526 7.89 -6.76 -24.11
C GLU A 526 8.95 -7.53 -23.33
N ARG A 527 8.77 -7.75 -22.03
CA ARG A 527 9.69 -8.53 -21.20
C ARG A 527 9.84 -9.94 -21.76
N ASN A 528 11.04 -10.49 -21.74
CA ASN A 528 11.25 -11.88 -22.14
C ASN A 528 10.41 -12.84 -21.26
N PRO A 529 9.51 -13.68 -21.81
CA PRO A 529 8.69 -14.61 -21.02
C PRO A 529 9.50 -15.51 -20.09
N GLN A 530 10.70 -15.92 -20.52
CA GLN A 530 11.58 -16.77 -19.74
C GLN A 530 12.07 -16.07 -18.46
N MET A 531 12.31 -14.76 -18.51
CA MET A 531 12.67 -13.98 -17.33
C MET A 531 11.49 -13.85 -16.36
N VAL A 532 10.25 -13.78 -16.86
CA VAL A 532 9.04 -13.77 -16.02
C VAL A 532 8.85 -15.12 -15.33
N LEU A 533 9.09 -16.24 -16.04
CA LEU A 533 9.08 -17.57 -15.45
C LEU A 533 10.13 -17.72 -14.34
N GLU A 534 11.33 -17.18 -14.56
CA GLU A 534 12.40 -17.15 -13.55
C GLU A 534 12.04 -16.27 -12.35
N ASP A 535 11.46 -15.09 -12.58
CA ASP A 535 10.96 -14.24 -11.48
C ASP A 535 9.89 -14.99 -10.66
N ALA A 536 8.97 -15.69 -11.30
CA ALA A 536 7.92 -16.45 -10.62
C ALA A 536 8.44 -17.65 -9.83
N ARG A 537 9.45 -18.35 -10.34
CA ARG A 537 10.12 -19.45 -9.62
C ARG A 537 10.90 -18.98 -8.40
N ASN A 538 11.28 -17.71 -8.36
CA ASN A 538 12.03 -17.10 -7.26
C ASN A 538 11.14 -16.24 -6.35
N ASP A 539 9.81 -16.40 -6.42
CA ASP A 539 8.82 -15.65 -5.63
C ASP A 539 8.95 -14.13 -5.76
N LYS A 540 9.48 -13.65 -6.90
CA LYS A 540 9.61 -12.21 -7.19
C LYS A 540 8.35 -11.63 -7.81
N VAL A 541 7.72 -12.42 -8.68
CA VAL A 541 6.49 -12.09 -9.42
C VAL A 541 5.50 -13.22 -9.18
N SER A 542 4.29 -12.93 -8.71
CA SER A 542 3.25 -13.94 -8.54
C SER A 542 2.77 -14.48 -9.88
N LEU A 543 2.17 -15.67 -9.87
CA LEU A 543 1.55 -16.26 -11.07
C LEU A 543 0.42 -15.37 -11.63
N GLU A 544 -0.23 -14.59 -10.76
CA GLU A 544 -1.25 -13.61 -11.14
C GLU A 544 -0.61 -12.44 -11.91
N GLN A 545 0.40 -11.79 -11.35
CA GLN A 545 1.09 -10.68 -12.01
C GLN A 545 1.80 -11.13 -13.30
N ALA A 546 2.38 -12.34 -13.33
CA ALA A 546 2.95 -12.94 -14.53
C ALA A 546 1.93 -13.01 -15.68
N ARG A 547 0.70 -13.46 -15.39
CA ARG A 547 -0.37 -13.58 -16.38
C ARG A 547 -0.97 -12.23 -16.78
N GLU A 548 -1.31 -11.40 -15.80
CA GLU A 548 -2.13 -10.20 -16.02
C GLU A 548 -1.32 -9.01 -16.52
N VAL A 549 -0.07 -8.87 -16.06
CA VAL A 549 0.77 -7.71 -16.40
C VAL A 549 1.79 -8.05 -17.48
N TYR A 550 2.39 -9.24 -17.44
CA TYR A 550 3.41 -9.65 -18.41
C TYR A 550 2.88 -10.56 -19.53
N GLY A 551 1.63 -11.00 -19.44
CA GLY A 551 1.00 -11.91 -20.41
C GLY A 551 1.58 -13.32 -20.45
N VAL A 552 2.28 -13.75 -19.39
CA VAL A 552 2.95 -15.06 -19.30
C VAL A 552 2.12 -16.02 -18.48
N VAL A 553 1.69 -17.12 -19.09
CA VAL A 553 0.87 -18.15 -18.46
C VAL A 553 1.79 -19.24 -17.93
N ILE A 554 1.75 -19.47 -16.61
CA ILE A 554 2.60 -20.42 -15.91
C ILE A 554 1.70 -21.43 -15.20
N ASP A 555 1.98 -22.72 -15.37
CA ASP A 555 1.29 -23.78 -14.65
C ASP A 555 1.67 -23.75 -13.16
N PRO A 556 0.70 -23.68 -12.23
CA PRO A 556 0.97 -23.51 -10.80
C PRO A 556 1.56 -24.75 -10.12
N LEU A 557 1.47 -25.93 -10.74
CA LEU A 557 1.97 -27.19 -10.18
C LEU A 557 3.39 -27.49 -10.65
N THR A 558 3.65 -27.29 -11.95
CA THR A 558 4.95 -27.61 -12.54
C THR A 558 5.90 -26.42 -12.58
N LEU A 559 5.38 -25.20 -12.40
CA LEU A 559 6.10 -23.95 -12.64
C LEU A 559 6.79 -23.97 -14.01
N SER A 560 6.07 -24.45 -15.03
CA SER A 560 6.48 -24.37 -16.43
C SER A 560 5.58 -23.40 -17.18
N MET A 561 6.17 -22.65 -18.11
CA MET A 561 5.42 -21.75 -18.97
C MET A 561 4.60 -22.53 -20.00
N ASP A 562 3.34 -22.15 -20.18
CA ASP A 562 2.51 -22.56 -21.32
C ASP A 562 2.81 -21.61 -22.49
N GLU A 563 3.58 -22.09 -23.47
CA GLU A 563 4.04 -21.29 -24.61
C GLU A 563 2.88 -20.80 -25.48
N GLU A 564 1.87 -21.65 -25.72
CA GLU A 564 0.74 -21.33 -26.59
C GLU A 564 -0.19 -20.32 -25.93
N ALA A 565 -0.52 -20.53 -24.65
CA ALA A 565 -1.35 -19.61 -23.88
C ALA A 565 -0.64 -18.26 -23.66
N THR A 566 0.68 -18.27 -23.44
CA THR A 566 1.49 -17.04 -23.35
C THR A 566 1.48 -16.27 -24.67
N ALA A 567 1.74 -16.92 -25.81
CA ALA A 567 1.71 -16.27 -27.12
C ALA A 567 0.32 -15.66 -27.42
N THR A 568 -0.75 -16.40 -27.15
CA THR A 568 -2.12 -15.94 -27.33
C THR A 568 -2.46 -14.75 -26.43
N THR A 569 -2.06 -14.81 -25.16
CA THR A 569 -2.32 -13.73 -24.19
C THR A 569 -1.59 -12.46 -24.59
N ARG A 570 -0.30 -12.54 -24.95
CA ARG A 570 0.48 -11.39 -25.40
C ARG A 570 -0.01 -10.79 -26.70
N GLN A 571 -0.44 -11.62 -27.67
CA GLN A 571 -1.06 -11.11 -28.89
C GLN A 571 -2.33 -10.30 -28.59
N ARG A 572 -3.16 -10.77 -27.65
CA ARG A 572 -4.36 -10.02 -27.21
C ARG A 572 -3.98 -8.70 -26.54
N MET A 573 -2.96 -8.70 -25.68
CA MET A 573 -2.48 -7.50 -24.99
C MET A 573 -1.90 -6.46 -25.96
N LEU A 574 -1.10 -6.89 -26.94
CA LEU A 574 -0.53 -6.01 -27.97
C LEU A 574 -1.61 -5.46 -28.91
N ALA A 575 -2.58 -6.28 -29.31
CA ALA A 575 -3.72 -5.83 -30.13
C ALA A 575 -4.64 -4.84 -29.39
N ALA A 576 -4.71 -4.91 -28.06
CA ALA A 576 -5.39 -3.91 -27.24
C ALA A 576 -4.58 -2.60 -27.11
N GLY A 577 -3.24 -2.66 -27.24
CA GLY A 577 -2.32 -1.52 -27.07
C GLY A 577 -2.20 -0.55 -28.25
N GLU A 578 -2.63 -0.91 -29.46
CA GLU A 578 -2.60 0.00 -30.63
C GLU A 578 -3.72 1.06 -30.61
N HIS A 579 -4.63 1.03 -29.63
CA HIS A 579 -5.82 1.89 -29.63
C HIS A 579 -5.87 3.02 -28.60
N GLU A 580 -5.03 3.10 -27.58
CA GLU A 580 -5.19 4.11 -26.51
C GLU A 580 -3.87 4.57 -25.87
N ASN A 581 -3.66 5.90 -25.83
CA ASN A 581 -2.57 6.54 -25.09
C ASN A 581 -3.14 7.77 -24.34
N ARG A 582 -3.44 7.63 -23.04
CA ARG A 582 -3.78 8.75 -22.13
C ARG A 582 -3.27 8.49 -20.70
N ALA A 583 -2.72 9.54 -20.10
CA ALA A 583 -2.15 9.63 -18.75
C ALA A 583 -3.18 9.44 -17.62
N SER A 584 -2.66 9.05 -16.44
CA SER A 584 -3.33 8.69 -15.17
C SER A 584 -4.86 8.63 -15.20
N ALA A 585 -5.41 7.43 -15.10
CA ALA A 585 -6.83 7.26 -14.85
C ALA A 585 -7.04 6.08 -13.91
N ASP A 586 -7.95 6.23 -12.95
CA ASP A 586 -8.73 5.10 -12.46
C ASP A 586 -9.10 4.19 -13.65
N LEU A 587 -9.09 2.87 -13.46
CA LEU A 587 -9.46 1.91 -14.51
C LEU A 587 -10.67 2.46 -15.27
N SER A 588 -10.50 2.76 -16.56
CA SER A 588 -11.61 3.30 -17.35
C SER A 588 -12.74 2.27 -17.36
N ALA A 589 -14.00 2.69 -17.56
CA ALA A 589 -15.12 1.76 -17.69
C ALA A 589 -14.88 0.72 -18.82
N GLU A 590 -14.05 1.09 -19.79
CA GLU A 590 -13.62 0.22 -20.88
C GLU A 590 -12.52 -0.77 -20.43
N ASP A 591 -11.58 -0.37 -19.57
CA ASP A 591 -10.57 -1.26 -18.97
C ASP A 591 -11.20 -2.26 -17.98
N LEU A 592 -12.15 -1.81 -17.15
CA LEU A 592 -12.95 -2.69 -16.28
C LEU A 592 -13.77 -3.72 -17.08
N SER A 593 -14.16 -3.36 -18.32
CA SER A 593 -14.88 -4.28 -19.22
C SER A 593 -13.98 -5.32 -19.90
N ARG A 594 -12.66 -5.09 -19.94
CA ARG A 594 -11.65 -5.97 -20.55
C ARG A 594 -11.00 -6.95 -19.56
N ILE A 595 -11.09 -6.70 -18.25
CA ILE A 595 -10.72 -7.66 -17.20
C ILE A 595 -11.79 -8.75 -17.13
N PRO A 596 -11.46 -10.06 -17.33
CA PRO A 596 -12.40 -11.16 -17.13
C PRO A 596 -12.71 -11.33 -15.63
N SER A 597 -13.48 -10.39 -15.10
CA SER A 597 -13.82 -10.33 -13.69
C SER A 597 -15.17 -10.97 -13.49
N ARG A 598 -15.20 -12.14 -12.83
CA ARG A 598 -16.45 -12.68 -12.30
C ARG A 598 -17.11 -11.69 -11.33
N ALA A 599 -16.34 -10.78 -10.73
CA ALA A 599 -16.86 -9.69 -9.91
C ALA A 599 -17.53 -8.56 -10.73
N ALA A 600 -17.04 -8.25 -11.95
CA ALA A 600 -17.70 -7.30 -12.86
C ALA A 600 -19.09 -7.81 -13.31
N LEU A 601 -19.22 -9.13 -13.50
CA LEU A 601 -20.51 -9.76 -13.79
C LEU A 601 -21.42 -9.83 -12.55
N ALA A 602 -20.85 -9.91 -11.34
CA ALA A 602 -21.64 -10.08 -10.12
C ALA A 602 -22.31 -8.79 -9.62
N GLY A 603 -21.77 -7.62 -9.96
CA GLY A 603 -22.24 -6.32 -9.48
C GLY A 603 -22.15 -6.18 -7.95
N ARG A 604 -22.49 -5.00 -7.42
CA ARG A 604 -22.65 -4.82 -5.97
C ARG A 604 -24.07 -5.25 -5.54
N VAL A 605 -24.19 -5.71 -4.30
CA VAL A 605 -25.50 -6.04 -3.72
C VAL A 605 -26.25 -4.73 -3.39
N SER A 606 -27.41 -4.51 -4.01
CA SER A 606 -28.13 -3.22 -3.93
C SER A 606 -28.45 -2.77 -2.50
N SER A 607 -28.79 -3.71 -1.62
CA SER A 607 -29.05 -3.40 -0.19
C SER A 607 -27.81 -2.90 0.57
N LYS A 608 -26.58 -3.22 0.10
CA LYS A 608 -25.33 -2.72 0.67
C LYS A 608 -24.97 -1.36 0.11
N GLU A 609 -25.18 -1.12 -1.18
CA GLU A 609 -25.03 0.22 -1.77
C GLU A 609 -25.93 1.24 -1.08
N MET A 610 -27.20 0.88 -0.85
CA MET A 610 -28.14 1.72 -0.11
C MET A 610 -27.71 1.94 1.35
N ALA A 611 -27.14 0.93 2.01
CA ALA A 611 -26.65 1.06 3.38
C ALA A 611 -25.43 2.01 3.49
N ASP A 612 -24.48 1.92 2.55
CA ASP A 612 -23.32 2.82 2.48
C ASP A 612 -23.78 4.26 2.21
N ARG A 613 -24.78 4.43 1.34
CA ARG A 613 -25.42 5.73 1.07
C ARG A 613 -26.08 6.30 2.31
N VAL A 614 -26.89 5.52 3.03
CA VAL A 614 -27.51 5.96 4.30
C VAL A 614 -26.45 6.35 5.33
N ALA A 615 -25.31 5.65 5.39
CA ALA A 615 -24.21 5.96 6.30
C ALA A 615 -23.57 7.32 5.99
N SER A 616 -23.40 7.70 4.72
CA SER A 616 -22.86 9.02 4.36
C SER A 616 -23.78 10.17 4.80
N PHE A 617 -25.11 10.02 4.69
CA PHE A 617 -26.07 11.04 5.14
C PHE A 617 -26.09 11.24 6.67
N HIS A 618 -25.74 10.23 7.47
CA HIS A 618 -25.64 10.38 8.93
C HIS A 618 -24.44 11.24 9.35
N VAL A 619 -23.36 11.26 8.54
CA VAL A 619 -22.18 12.11 8.77
C VAL A 619 -22.49 13.58 8.49
N GLU A 620 -23.45 13.86 7.61
CA GLU A 620 -23.87 15.20 7.20
C GLU A 620 -24.99 15.80 8.09
N GLY A 621 -25.50 15.04 9.07
CA GLY A 621 -26.48 15.52 10.05
C GLY A 621 -27.95 15.46 9.62
N SER A 622 -28.30 14.75 8.55
CA SER A 622 -29.70 14.56 8.10
C SER A 622 -30.41 13.40 8.82
N GLU A 623 -31.68 13.59 9.19
CA GLU A 623 -32.50 12.54 9.84
C GLU A 623 -33.02 11.51 8.81
N VAL A 624 -32.43 10.32 8.78
CA VAL A 624 -32.84 9.20 7.91
C VAL A 624 -33.60 8.13 8.71
N LEU A 625 -34.77 7.73 8.22
CA LEU A 625 -35.57 6.66 8.82
C LEU A 625 -34.89 5.29 8.60
N SER A 626 -34.60 4.58 9.69
CA SER A 626 -34.01 3.25 9.63
C SER A 626 -35.05 2.19 9.25
N LEU A 627 -35.13 1.87 7.94
CA LEU A 627 -35.92 0.78 7.39
C LEU A 627 -35.00 -0.39 6.97
N LYS A 628 -35.24 -1.59 7.50
CA LYS A 628 -34.38 -2.77 7.32
C LYS A 628 -35.18 -3.97 6.80
N GLY A 629 -34.57 -4.81 5.96
CA GLY A 629 -35.16 -6.09 5.54
C GLY A 629 -35.08 -7.19 6.60
N SER A 630 -34.98 -6.83 7.88
CA SER A 630 -34.74 -7.75 9.01
C SER A 630 -35.10 -7.07 10.34
N PRO A 631 -35.33 -7.85 11.42
CA PRO A 631 -35.72 -7.28 12.72
C PRO A 631 -34.76 -6.20 13.22
N ALA A 632 -35.29 -5.10 13.76
CA ALA A 632 -34.49 -4.00 14.31
C ALA A 632 -34.14 -4.18 15.79
N TRP A 633 -34.74 -5.18 16.45
CA TRP A 633 -34.54 -5.52 17.86
C TRP A 633 -33.58 -6.71 18.01
N PRO A 634 -32.89 -6.81 19.16
CA PRO A 634 -31.98 -7.91 19.42
C PRO A 634 -32.73 -9.25 19.62
N PRO A 635 -32.01 -10.38 19.52
CA PRO A 635 -32.51 -11.68 20.00
C PRO A 635 -32.89 -11.63 21.49
N PRO A 636 -33.77 -12.55 21.97
CA PRO A 636 -34.12 -12.63 23.38
C PRO A 636 -32.93 -12.90 24.30
N GLU A 637 -33.07 -12.58 25.58
CA GLU A 637 -32.01 -12.68 26.59
C GLU A 637 -31.35 -14.05 26.66
N HIS A 638 -32.11 -15.15 26.55
CA HIS A 638 -31.54 -16.51 26.57
C HIS A 638 -30.59 -16.79 25.39
N VAL A 639 -30.81 -16.17 24.23
CA VAL A 639 -29.93 -16.27 23.06
C VAL A 639 -28.66 -15.45 23.28
N LEU A 640 -28.79 -14.25 23.85
CA LEU A 640 -27.65 -13.38 24.18
C LEU A 640 -26.78 -14.00 25.28
N ALA A 641 -27.38 -14.58 26.31
CA ALA A 641 -26.67 -15.26 27.39
C ALA A 641 -25.89 -16.48 26.88
N ALA A 642 -26.46 -17.26 25.96
CA ALA A 642 -25.77 -18.39 25.34
C ALA A 642 -24.56 -17.95 24.51
N ALA A 643 -24.65 -16.81 23.82
CA ALA A 643 -23.51 -16.24 23.13
C ALA A 643 -22.42 -15.77 24.10
N GLU A 644 -22.79 -15.06 25.17
CA GLU A 644 -21.86 -14.56 26.18
C GLU A 644 -21.10 -15.70 26.85
N GLN A 645 -21.79 -16.79 27.19
CA GLN A 645 -21.17 -18.00 27.74
C GLN A 645 -20.14 -18.60 26.76
N ALA A 646 -20.42 -18.57 25.46
CA ALA A 646 -19.55 -19.13 24.43
C ALA A 646 -18.28 -18.29 24.15
N ILE A 647 -18.21 -17.03 24.59
CA ILE A 647 -17.04 -16.14 24.38
C ILE A 647 -15.76 -16.73 25.00
N GLY A 648 -15.89 -17.36 26.17
CA GLY A 648 -14.76 -17.97 26.89
C GLY A 648 -14.36 -19.35 26.36
N GLU A 649 -15.10 -19.93 25.42
CA GLU A 649 -14.80 -21.24 24.84
C GLU A 649 -13.74 -21.12 23.74
N ASN A 650 -12.70 -21.95 23.79
CA ASN A 650 -11.63 -22.02 22.78
C ASN A 650 -11.71 -23.31 21.92
N ALA A 651 -12.92 -23.84 21.72
CA ALA A 651 -13.16 -25.06 20.95
C ALA A 651 -13.58 -24.73 19.51
N MET A 652 -12.85 -25.25 18.53
CA MET A 652 -13.21 -25.08 17.11
C MET A 652 -14.38 -26.00 16.74
N ALA A 653 -15.41 -25.44 16.10
CA ALA A 653 -16.52 -26.24 15.59
C ALA A 653 -16.07 -27.11 14.40
N PRO A 654 -16.61 -28.34 14.23
CA PRO A 654 -16.43 -29.12 13.01
C PRO A 654 -16.85 -28.33 11.77
N SER A 655 -16.28 -28.63 10.59
CA SER A 655 -16.60 -27.89 9.35
C SER A 655 -18.07 -28.00 8.93
N ASN A 656 -18.78 -29.07 9.31
CA ASN A 656 -20.23 -29.18 9.13
C ASN A 656 -21.06 -28.53 10.26
N GLY A 657 -20.41 -27.96 11.27
CA GLY A 657 -21.02 -27.36 12.45
C GLY A 657 -21.18 -28.31 13.64
N PHE A 658 -21.45 -27.74 14.82
CA PHE A 658 -21.61 -28.50 16.06
C PHE A 658 -22.74 -29.54 15.94
N PRO A 659 -22.52 -30.79 16.40
CA PRO A 659 -23.54 -31.82 16.41
C PRO A 659 -24.83 -31.40 17.12
N GLU A 660 -24.72 -30.65 18.21
CA GLU A 660 -25.86 -30.18 19.00
C GLU A 660 -26.74 -29.21 18.20
N LEU A 661 -26.12 -28.25 17.50
CA LEU A 661 -26.86 -27.33 16.64
C LEU A 661 -27.55 -28.06 15.48
N ARG A 662 -26.86 -29.01 14.83
CA ARG A 662 -27.45 -29.80 13.73
C ARG A 662 -28.66 -30.62 14.23
N LYS A 663 -28.57 -31.21 15.43
CA LYS A 663 -29.69 -31.92 16.07
C LYS A 663 -30.85 -30.98 16.40
N ALA A 664 -30.57 -29.78 16.90
CA ALA A 664 -31.59 -28.78 17.19
C ALA A 664 -32.32 -28.33 15.90
N ILE A 665 -31.60 -28.16 14.79
CA ILE A 665 -32.20 -27.86 13.47
C ILE A 665 -33.11 -29.01 13.03
N ALA A 666 -32.64 -30.26 13.08
CA ALA A 666 -33.43 -31.43 12.70
C ALA A 666 -34.71 -31.56 13.53
N ALA A 667 -34.62 -31.35 14.84
CA ALA A 667 -35.78 -31.38 15.74
C ALA A 667 -36.77 -30.24 15.46
N ARG A 668 -36.27 -29.04 15.11
CA ARG A 668 -37.12 -27.90 14.75
C ARG A 668 -37.88 -28.16 13.44
N TRP A 669 -37.22 -28.72 12.43
CA TRP A 669 -37.87 -29.13 11.18
C TRP A 669 -38.95 -30.20 11.40
N GLU A 670 -38.68 -31.18 12.27
CA GLU A 670 -39.67 -32.21 12.61
C GLU A 670 -40.88 -31.59 13.31
N THR A 671 -40.65 -30.68 14.24
CA THR A 671 -41.71 -30.01 15.00
C THR A 671 -42.57 -29.11 14.12
N ASP A 672 -41.95 -28.31 13.26
CA ASP A 672 -42.64 -27.28 12.49
C ASP A 672 -43.30 -27.85 11.22
N ASP A 673 -42.65 -28.83 10.60
CA ASP A 673 -42.96 -29.28 9.24
C ASP A 673 -43.23 -30.79 9.14
N GLY A 674 -42.98 -31.56 10.20
CA GLY A 674 -43.13 -33.02 10.20
C GLY A 674 -42.04 -33.77 9.43
N ILE A 675 -40.92 -33.10 9.11
CA ILE A 675 -39.81 -33.65 8.32
C ILE A 675 -38.56 -33.62 9.19
N ARG A 676 -37.92 -34.77 9.40
CA ARG A 676 -36.67 -34.84 10.16
C ARG A 676 -35.48 -35.15 9.24
N PRO A 677 -34.62 -34.17 8.92
CA PRO A 677 -33.35 -34.47 8.26
C PRO A 677 -32.40 -35.21 9.21
N ASP A 678 -31.55 -36.07 8.65
CA ASP A 678 -30.46 -36.70 9.39
C ASP A 678 -29.45 -35.62 9.80
N SER A 679 -29.30 -35.43 11.11
CA SER A 679 -28.46 -34.37 11.63
C SER A 679 -26.99 -34.53 11.23
N ASP A 680 -26.49 -35.75 11.01
CA ASP A 680 -25.07 -36.02 10.74
C ASP A 680 -24.69 -35.89 9.28
N THR A 681 -25.61 -36.19 8.37
CA THR A 681 -25.31 -36.23 6.95
C THR A 681 -26.06 -35.21 6.10
N GLU A 682 -27.22 -34.72 6.53
CA GLU A 682 -28.10 -33.90 5.69
C GLU A 682 -28.09 -32.41 6.05
N ILE A 683 -27.27 -31.97 7.02
CA ILE A 683 -27.23 -30.57 7.48
C ILE A 683 -25.81 -30.00 7.43
N LEU A 684 -25.67 -28.82 6.82
CA LEU A 684 -24.42 -28.06 6.78
C LEU A 684 -24.63 -26.64 7.31
N ILE A 685 -23.90 -26.26 8.36
CA ILE A 685 -23.92 -24.89 8.89
C ILE A 685 -23.07 -23.96 8.02
N THR A 686 -23.55 -22.74 7.78
CA THR A 686 -22.94 -21.77 6.86
C THR A 686 -22.95 -20.34 7.44
N HIS A 687 -22.09 -19.46 6.91
CA HIS A 687 -22.06 -18.03 7.25
C HIS A 687 -23.25 -17.22 6.67
N GLY A 688 -24.47 -17.64 7.01
CA GLY A 688 -25.72 -17.10 6.47
C GLY A 688 -26.04 -17.62 5.07
N ALA A 689 -27.26 -17.33 4.61
CA ALA A 689 -27.77 -17.90 3.36
C ALA A 689 -27.03 -17.46 2.08
N MET A 690 -26.41 -16.27 2.06
CA MET A 690 -25.59 -15.85 0.92
C MET A 690 -24.37 -16.75 0.74
N HIS A 691 -23.69 -17.11 1.84
CA HIS A 691 -22.60 -18.08 1.80
C HIS A 691 -23.10 -19.49 1.48
N ALA A 692 -24.26 -19.87 2.03
CA ALA A 692 -24.91 -21.15 1.75
C ALA A 692 -25.17 -21.34 0.25
N MET A 693 -25.70 -20.31 -0.39
CA MET A 693 -26.00 -20.29 -1.81
C MET A 693 -24.74 -20.29 -2.68
N SER A 694 -23.77 -19.41 -2.41
CA SER A 694 -22.50 -19.40 -3.13
C SER A 694 -21.78 -20.75 -3.03
N THR A 695 -21.83 -21.38 -1.85
CA THR A 695 -21.28 -22.72 -1.63
C THR A 695 -22.00 -23.76 -2.49
N ALA A 696 -23.33 -23.75 -2.52
CA ALA A 696 -24.11 -24.68 -3.34
C ALA A 696 -23.83 -24.50 -4.84
N PHE A 697 -23.77 -23.27 -5.33
CA PHE A 697 -23.49 -22.98 -6.74
C PHE A 697 -22.07 -23.40 -7.14
N LEU A 698 -21.06 -23.06 -6.35
CA LEU A 698 -19.68 -23.48 -6.61
C LEU A 698 -19.49 -24.99 -6.52
N ALA A 699 -20.28 -25.68 -5.71
CA ALA A 699 -20.20 -27.13 -5.56
C ALA A 699 -20.91 -27.90 -6.68
N LEU A 700 -22.00 -27.35 -7.23
CA LEU A 700 -22.96 -28.12 -8.06
C LEU A 700 -23.12 -27.62 -9.49
N LEU A 701 -22.55 -26.47 -9.84
CA LEU A 701 -22.66 -25.88 -11.17
C LEU A 701 -21.28 -25.78 -11.84
N ALA A 702 -21.27 -26.05 -13.14
CA ALA A 702 -20.12 -25.81 -14.01
C ALA A 702 -20.30 -24.49 -14.80
N PRO A 703 -19.21 -23.89 -15.29
CA PRO A 703 -19.29 -22.73 -16.16
C PRO A 703 -20.20 -22.97 -17.38
N GLY A 704 -21.16 -22.07 -17.59
CA GLY A 704 -22.14 -22.14 -18.68
C GLY A 704 -23.40 -22.97 -18.39
N ASP A 705 -23.51 -23.59 -17.21
CA ASP A 705 -24.77 -24.19 -16.77
C ASP A 705 -25.84 -23.11 -16.55
N GLU A 706 -27.07 -23.41 -16.92
CA GLU A 706 -28.20 -22.49 -16.79
C GLU A 706 -29.00 -22.78 -15.51
N VAL A 707 -29.34 -21.71 -14.79
CA VAL A 707 -30.15 -21.76 -13.57
C VAL A 707 -31.41 -20.92 -13.75
N LEU A 708 -32.57 -21.57 -13.68
CA LEU A 708 -33.86 -20.90 -13.81
C LEU A 708 -34.23 -20.19 -12.52
N MET A 709 -34.72 -18.96 -12.61
CA MET A 709 -35.22 -18.20 -11.47
C MET A 709 -36.36 -17.26 -11.88
N PHE A 710 -37.30 -16.99 -10.98
CA PHE A 710 -38.38 -16.05 -11.26
C PHE A 710 -37.92 -14.59 -11.11
N SER A 711 -38.48 -13.72 -11.96
CA SER A 711 -38.30 -12.27 -11.93
C SER A 711 -39.66 -11.57 -11.81
N PRO A 712 -39.85 -10.61 -10.90
CA PRO A 712 -38.86 -10.06 -9.99
C PRO A 712 -38.46 -11.04 -8.88
N GLY A 713 -37.17 -11.08 -8.55
CA GLY A 713 -36.61 -12.04 -7.59
C GLY A 713 -35.33 -11.53 -6.94
N PHE A 714 -34.85 -12.22 -5.90
CA PHE A 714 -33.63 -11.81 -5.19
C PHE A 714 -32.43 -11.82 -6.15
N GLN A 715 -31.37 -11.10 -5.78
CA GLN A 715 -30.16 -10.92 -6.58
C GLN A 715 -29.28 -12.18 -6.60
N PHE A 716 -29.84 -13.29 -7.07
CA PHE A 716 -29.19 -14.59 -7.24
C PHE A 716 -28.10 -14.56 -8.31
N GLY A 717 -28.22 -13.64 -9.27
CA GLY A 717 -27.29 -13.48 -10.39
C GLY A 717 -25.83 -13.26 -9.95
N GLY A 718 -25.59 -12.50 -8.89
CA GLY A 718 -24.22 -12.24 -8.41
C GLY A 718 -23.45 -13.53 -8.08
N PRO A 719 -23.92 -14.34 -7.11
CA PRO A 719 -23.34 -15.64 -6.80
C PRO A 719 -23.32 -16.64 -7.96
N LEU A 720 -24.33 -16.62 -8.84
CA LEU A 720 -24.34 -17.47 -10.05
C LEU A 720 -23.21 -17.10 -11.01
N HIS A 721 -23.00 -15.81 -11.27
CA HIS A 721 -21.90 -15.32 -12.11
C HIS A 721 -20.52 -15.63 -11.50
N LEU A 722 -20.39 -15.58 -10.17
CA LEU A 722 -19.18 -16.02 -9.47
C LEU A 722 -18.89 -17.52 -9.65
N ALA A 723 -19.93 -18.36 -9.75
CA ALA A 723 -19.80 -19.77 -10.10
C ALA A 723 -19.59 -20.02 -11.62
N GLY A 724 -19.73 -18.98 -12.46
CA GLY A 724 -19.67 -19.10 -13.91
C GLY A 724 -20.96 -19.60 -14.56
N ALA A 725 -22.06 -19.71 -13.80
CA ALA A 725 -23.37 -20.12 -14.28
C ALA A 725 -24.16 -18.94 -14.87
N VAL A 726 -25.16 -19.24 -15.70
CA VAL A 726 -26.03 -18.28 -16.38
C VAL A 726 -27.40 -18.28 -15.72
N ALA A 727 -27.84 -17.12 -15.21
CA ALA A 727 -29.19 -16.96 -14.69
C ALA A 727 -30.19 -16.80 -15.85
N VAL A 728 -31.25 -17.61 -15.85
CA VAL A 728 -32.35 -17.53 -16.82
C VAL A 728 -33.60 -17.07 -16.07
N CYS A 729 -33.94 -15.80 -16.26
CA CYS A 729 -35.04 -15.15 -15.57
C CYS A 729 -36.39 -15.45 -16.25
N VAL A 730 -37.32 -15.99 -15.49
CA VAL A 730 -38.70 -16.27 -15.90
C VAL A 730 -39.61 -15.18 -15.34
N PRO A 731 -40.25 -14.36 -16.18
CA PRO A 731 -41.06 -13.25 -15.70
C PRO A 731 -42.30 -13.74 -14.95
N THR A 732 -42.69 -12.96 -13.94
CA THR A 732 -43.93 -13.07 -13.19
C THR A 732 -44.60 -11.70 -13.17
N HIS A 733 -45.92 -11.71 -12.94
CA HIS A 733 -46.75 -10.52 -13.14
C HIS A 733 -47.49 -10.11 -11.87
N GLN A 734 -47.54 -8.80 -11.59
CA GLN A 734 -48.21 -8.25 -10.41
C GLN A 734 -49.71 -8.57 -10.42
N GLU A 735 -50.32 -8.59 -11.61
CA GLU A 735 -51.73 -8.91 -11.86
C GLU A 735 -52.09 -10.34 -11.42
N GLN A 736 -51.09 -11.21 -11.36
CA GLN A 736 -51.20 -12.59 -10.87
C GLN A 736 -50.62 -12.74 -9.45
N ASN A 737 -50.43 -11.63 -8.74
CA ASN A 737 -49.78 -11.58 -7.42
C ASN A 737 -48.40 -12.23 -7.39
N TRP A 738 -47.63 -12.09 -8.48
CA TRP A 738 -46.28 -12.65 -8.62
C TRP A 738 -46.21 -14.18 -8.53
N ARG A 739 -47.33 -14.86 -8.80
CA ARG A 739 -47.37 -16.31 -8.84
C ARG A 739 -46.41 -16.85 -9.89
N TRP A 740 -45.75 -17.96 -9.54
CA TRP A 740 -44.84 -18.67 -10.43
C TRP A 740 -45.57 -19.16 -11.69
N ASP A 741 -45.05 -18.77 -12.86
CA ASP A 741 -45.51 -19.26 -14.15
C ASP A 741 -44.67 -20.48 -14.56
N LEU A 742 -45.23 -21.67 -14.36
CA LEU A 742 -44.49 -22.90 -14.60
C LEU A 742 -44.47 -23.33 -16.07
N GLU A 743 -45.41 -22.85 -16.88
CA GLU A 743 -45.38 -23.08 -18.32
C GLU A 743 -44.24 -22.25 -18.93
N ALA A 744 -44.10 -20.99 -18.49
CA ALA A 744 -42.95 -20.15 -18.86
C ALA A 744 -41.63 -20.72 -18.32
N LEU A 745 -41.63 -21.30 -17.11
CA LEU A 745 -40.46 -21.98 -16.54
C LEU A 745 -40.04 -23.20 -17.38
N GLU A 746 -40.99 -24.02 -17.82
CA GLU A 746 -40.71 -25.17 -18.68
C GLU A 746 -40.22 -24.74 -20.06
N ALA A 747 -40.83 -23.70 -20.65
CA ALA A 747 -40.41 -23.16 -21.93
C ALA A 747 -38.99 -22.56 -21.91
N ALA A 748 -38.52 -22.14 -20.74
CA ALA A 748 -37.16 -21.64 -20.53
C ALA A 748 -36.11 -22.74 -20.35
N CYS A 749 -36.51 -24.02 -20.23
CA CYS A 749 -35.59 -25.13 -20.10
C CYS A 749 -34.81 -25.37 -21.40
N SER A 750 -33.53 -25.66 -21.27
CA SER A 750 -32.61 -26.00 -22.34
C SER A 750 -31.73 -27.21 -21.97
N SER A 751 -30.95 -27.70 -22.92
CA SER A 751 -29.95 -28.75 -22.66
C SER A 751 -28.87 -28.36 -21.63
N ARG A 752 -28.70 -27.06 -21.34
CA ARG A 752 -27.76 -26.52 -20.36
C ARG A 752 -28.39 -26.26 -18.99
N THR A 753 -29.72 -26.37 -18.87
CA THR A 753 -30.40 -26.16 -17.58
C THR A 753 -29.97 -27.25 -16.59
N ARG A 754 -29.52 -26.84 -15.41
CA ARG A 754 -29.12 -27.74 -14.32
C ARG A 754 -29.88 -27.53 -13.03
N MET A 755 -30.34 -26.33 -12.76
CA MET A 755 -30.95 -26.00 -11.48
C MET A 755 -32.13 -25.03 -11.64
N VAL A 756 -33.11 -25.13 -10.75
CA VAL A 756 -34.15 -24.12 -10.56
C VAL A 756 -34.09 -23.57 -9.14
N ILE A 757 -34.17 -22.24 -9.01
CA ILE A 757 -34.24 -21.55 -7.72
C ILE A 757 -35.70 -21.26 -7.39
N LEU A 758 -36.14 -21.75 -6.23
CA LEU A 758 -37.46 -21.50 -5.68
C LEU A 758 -37.34 -20.63 -4.44
N ASN A 759 -37.70 -19.35 -4.54
CA ASN A 759 -37.67 -18.42 -3.40
C ASN A 759 -39.07 -18.19 -2.83
N SER A 760 -39.34 -18.73 -1.64
CA SER A 760 -40.62 -18.61 -0.95
C SER A 760 -40.42 -18.68 0.58
N PRO A 761 -40.91 -17.70 1.36
CA PRO A 761 -41.48 -16.42 0.91
C PRO A 761 -40.49 -15.56 0.10
N GLY A 762 -40.99 -14.94 -0.97
CA GLY A 762 -40.19 -14.31 -2.00
C GLY A 762 -39.67 -12.92 -1.63
N ASN A 763 -38.43 -12.64 -1.99
CA ASN A 763 -37.84 -11.30 -2.01
C ASN A 763 -37.65 -10.88 -3.47
N PRO A 764 -38.21 -9.76 -3.96
CA PRO A 764 -38.84 -8.66 -3.22
C PRO A 764 -40.36 -8.73 -3.08
N THR A 765 -41.01 -9.72 -3.72
CA THR A 765 -42.45 -9.70 -3.99
C THR A 765 -43.33 -10.06 -2.79
N GLY A 766 -42.77 -10.75 -1.79
CA GLY A 766 -43.54 -11.32 -0.70
C GLY A 766 -44.46 -12.47 -1.12
N TYR A 767 -44.25 -13.06 -2.30
CA TYR A 767 -45.00 -14.22 -2.77
C TYR A 767 -44.75 -15.43 -1.87
N VAL A 768 -45.80 -16.21 -1.58
CA VAL A 768 -45.69 -17.46 -0.81
C VAL A 768 -46.28 -18.58 -1.66
N ALA A 769 -45.45 -19.54 -2.02
CA ALA A 769 -45.83 -20.65 -2.89
C ALA A 769 -46.89 -21.55 -2.24
N SER A 770 -47.87 -21.94 -3.04
CA SER A 770 -48.86 -22.94 -2.62
C SER A 770 -48.31 -24.36 -2.81
N LYS A 771 -48.96 -25.34 -2.19
CA LYS A 771 -48.63 -26.76 -2.39
C LYS A 771 -48.64 -27.13 -3.88
N LYS A 772 -49.62 -26.64 -4.63
CA LYS A 772 -49.76 -26.90 -6.06
C LYS A 772 -48.58 -26.34 -6.86
N ASP A 773 -48.06 -25.18 -6.48
CA ASP A 773 -46.90 -24.59 -7.18
C ASP A 773 -45.63 -25.39 -6.89
N LEU A 774 -45.45 -25.88 -5.66
CA LEU A 774 -44.33 -26.76 -5.29
C LEU A 774 -44.41 -28.12 -5.99
N GLU A 775 -45.59 -28.76 -6.01
CA GLU A 775 -45.82 -30.03 -6.71
C GLU A 775 -45.54 -29.89 -8.21
N ALA A 776 -45.99 -28.81 -8.83
CA ALA A 776 -45.78 -28.60 -10.26
C ALA A 776 -44.30 -28.24 -10.59
N ALA A 777 -43.62 -27.50 -9.71
CA ALA A 777 -42.17 -27.25 -9.87
C ALA A 777 -41.35 -28.53 -9.69
N ALA A 778 -41.77 -29.40 -8.75
CA ALA A 778 -41.18 -30.71 -8.54
C ALA A 778 -41.36 -31.63 -9.76
N GLU A 779 -42.56 -31.68 -10.34
CA GLU A 779 -42.83 -32.47 -11.55
C GLU A 779 -41.92 -32.05 -12.71
N LEU A 780 -41.76 -30.73 -12.92
CA LEU A 780 -40.89 -30.18 -13.94
C LEU A 780 -39.42 -30.56 -13.69
N ALA A 781 -38.94 -30.40 -12.46
CA ALA A 781 -37.57 -30.75 -12.10
C ALA A 781 -37.27 -32.24 -12.29
N LEU A 782 -38.24 -33.12 -12.02
CA LEU A 782 -38.11 -34.56 -12.28
C LEU A 782 -38.07 -34.86 -13.78
N ARG A 783 -38.97 -34.25 -14.55
CA ARG A 783 -39.06 -34.44 -16.00
C ARG A 783 -37.79 -34.02 -16.73
N HIS A 784 -37.18 -32.92 -16.29
CA HIS A 784 -36.00 -32.31 -16.92
C HIS A 784 -34.69 -32.64 -16.18
N ASN A 785 -34.75 -33.50 -15.16
CA ASN A 785 -33.61 -33.88 -14.32
C ASN A 785 -32.81 -32.69 -13.75
N LEU A 786 -33.52 -31.72 -13.16
CA LEU A 786 -32.95 -30.52 -12.58
C LEU A 786 -32.71 -30.67 -11.07
N LEU A 787 -31.67 -30.03 -10.57
CA LEU A 787 -31.50 -29.75 -9.14
C LEU A 787 -32.47 -28.63 -8.72
N ILE A 788 -32.88 -28.63 -7.46
CA ILE A 788 -33.73 -27.58 -6.89
C ILE A 788 -32.96 -26.93 -5.74
N LEU A 789 -32.79 -25.61 -5.80
CA LEU A 789 -32.32 -24.82 -4.68
C LEU A 789 -33.49 -23.99 -4.15
N SER A 790 -34.02 -24.37 -2.99
CA SER A 790 -35.12 -23.66 -2.34
C SER A 790 -34.59 -22.67 -1.31
N ASP A 791 -34.71 -21.38 -1.59
CA ASP A 791 -34.41 -20.31 -0.63
C ASP A 791 -35.63 -20.03 0.23
N GLU A 792 -35.57 -20.51 1.48
CA GLU A 792 -36.62 -20.41 2.48
C GLU A 792 -36.21 -19.51 3.66
N CYS A 793 -35.37 -18.49 3.41
CA CYS A 793 -34.85 -17.59 4.46
C CYS A 793 -35.92 -16.84 5.26
N TYR A 794 -37.15 -16.75 4.75
CA TYR A 794 -38.27 -16.02 5.36
C TYR A 794 -39.39 -16.97 5.83
N ASP A 795 -39.11 -18.27 6.00
CA ASP A 795 -40.06 -19.32 6.39
C ASP A 795 -41.00 -18.97 7.56
N LYS A 796 -40.55 -18.18 8.53
CA LYS A 796 -41.34 -17.74 9.69
C LYS A 796 -42.12 -16.44 9.49
N MET A 797 -41.89 -15.75 8.38
CA MET A 797 -42.51 -14.45 8.07
C MET A 797 -43.61 -14.64 7.02
N VAL A 798 -44.70 -15.29 7.43
CA VAL A 798 -45.91 -15.47 6.62
C VAL A 798 -47.10 -14.82 7.32
N TYR A 799 -48.02 -14.27 6.54
CA TYR A 799 -49.10 -13.43 7.02
C TYR A 799 -50.48 -14.05 6.76
N ASP A 800 -51.52 -13.41 7.32
CA ASP A 800 -52.93 -13.74 7.04
C ASP A 800 -53.31 -15.18 7.43
N GLY A 801 -52.66 -15.72 8.46
CA GLY A 801 -52.87 -17.09 8.93
C GLY A 801 -52.34 -18.18 7.99
N ARG A 802 -51.56 -17.81 6.96
CA ARG A 802 -50.90 -18.78 6.07
C ARG A 802 -49.81 -19.52 6.82
N LYS A 803 -49.52 -20.74 6.35
CA LYS A 803 -48.36 -21.53 6.76
C LYS A 803 -47.39 -21.62 5.59
N HIS A 804 -46.11 -21.39 5.84
CA HIS A 804 -45.07 -21.69 4.86
C HIS A 804 -45.01 -23.20 4.60
N LEU A 805 -44.89 -23.58 3.33
CA LEU A 805 -44.72 -24.96 2.92
C LEU A 805 -43.31 -25.11 2.37
N ARG A 806 -42.51 -25.99 3.01
CA ARG A 806 -41.16 -26.28 2.55
C ARG A 806 -41.19 -27.10 1.28
N ALA A 807 -40.23 -26.88 0.38
CA ALA A 807 -40.06 -27.74 -0.80
C ALA A 807 -39.78 -29.20 -0.41
N ALA A 808 -39.13 -29.41 0.74
CA ALA A 808 -38.82 -30.75 1.28
C ALA A 808 -40.08 -31.56 1.67
N SER A 809 -41.26 -30.93 1.68
CA SER A 809 -42.54 -31.64 1.89
C SER A 809 -42.99 -32.46 0.69
N ILE A 810 -42.31 -32.34 -0.47
CA ILE A 810 -42.51 -33.15 -1.67
C ILE A 810 -41.46 -34.27 -1.68
N PRO A 811 -41.79 -35.51 -1.28
CA PRO A 811 -40.79 -36.56 -1.09
C PRO A 811 -40.05 -36.95 -2.38
N GLU A 812 -40.69 -36.80 -3.54
CA GLU A 812 -40.20 -37.24 -4.84
C GLU A 812 -38.96 -36.48 -5.31
N ILE A 813 -38.72 -35.27 -4.81
CA ILE A 813 -37.56 -34.42 -5.18
C ILE A 813 -36.48 -34.39 -4.10
N ARG A 814 -36.59 -35.21 -3.06
CA ARG A 814 -35.66 -35.16 -1.93
C ARG A 814 -34.21 -35.38 -2.37
N ASP A 815 -33.98 -36.25 -3.34
CA ASP A 815 -32.65 -36.64 -3.88
C ASP A 815 -31.93 -35.52 -4.64
N ARG A 816 -32.62 -34.42 -4.96
CA ARG A 816 -32.14 -33.31 -5.80
C ARG A 816 -32.42 -31.93 -5.21
N LEU A 817 -32.90 -31.87 -3.98
CA LEU A 817 -33.30 -30.63 -3.29
C LEU A 817 -32.23 -30.19 -2.29
N LEU A 818 -31.78 -28.94 -2.43
CA LEU A 818 -31.11 -28.19 -1.36
C LEU A 818 -32.05 -27.10 -0.84
N THR A 819 -32.33 -27.09 0.45
CA THR A 819 -33.07 -26.02 1.11
C THR A 819 -32.09 -25.11 1.87
N LEU A 820 -32.13 -23.82 1.59
CA LEU A 820 -31.36 -22.80 2.29
C LEU A 820 -32.21 -22.12 3.35
N CYS A 821 -31.65 -21.96 4.54
CA CYS A 821 -32.29 -21.29 5.67
C CYS A 821 -31.33 -20.31 6.35
N SER A 822 -31.89 -19.36 7.10
CA SER A 822 -31.12 -18.27 7.71
C SER A 822 -31.62 -17.89 9.09
N PHE A 823 -30.69 -17.71 10.04
CA PHE A 823 -31.01 -17.14 11.35
C PHE A 823 -31.12 -15.60 11.31
N THR A 824 -30.63 -14.98 10.23
CA THR A 824 -30.64 -13.51 10.03
C THR A 824 -32.07 -12.96 10.11
N LYS A 825 -33.04 -13.65 9.51
CA LYS A 825 -34.41 -13.12 9.36
C LYS A 825 -35.30 -13.65 10.46
N SER A 826 -35.57 -14.95 10.45
CA SER A 826 -36.52 -15.61 11.35
C SER A 826 -36.16 -15.47 12.83
N TYR A 827 -34.88 -15.27 13.16
CA TYR A 827 -34.37 -15.21 14.53
C TYR A 827 -33.65 -13.89 14.88
N ALA A 828 -33.80 -12.81 14.10
CA ALA A 828 -33.17 -11.51 14.42
C ALA A 828 -31.64 -11.56 14.64
N MET A 829 -30.93 -12.52 14.04
CA MET A 829 -29.49 -12.73 14.23
C MET A 829 -28.67 -12.23 13.03
N GLN A 830 -28.91 -11.00 12.58
CA GLN A 830 -28.26 -10.50 11.35
C GLN A 830 -26.75 -10.30 11.47
N PRO A 831 -26.23 -9.66 12.55
CA PRO A 831 -24.79 -9.45 12.71
C PRO A 831 -24.01 -10.74 12.95
N TRP A 832 -24.70 -11.82 13.35
CA TRP A 832 -24.12 -13.10 13.74
C TRP A 832 -23.72 -13.99 12.56
N ARG A 833 -24.18 -13.62 11.34
CA ARG A 833 -23.81 -14.29 10.09
C ARG A 833 -23.95 -15.81 10.12
N LEU A 834 -25.12 -16.34 10.50
CA LEU A 834 -25.36 -17.78 10.54
C LEU A 834 -26.58 -18.20 9.70
N GLY A 835 -26.46 -19.34 9.02
CA GLY A 835 -27.47 -20.01 8.22
C GLY A 835 -27.12 -21.49 8.07
N TYR A 836 -27.89 -22.21 7.26
CA TYR A 836 -27.64 -23.63 7.01
C TYR A 836 -28.25 -24.11 5.69
N ILE A 837 -27.72 -25.22 5.18
CA ILE A 837 -28.24 -26.00 4.05
C ILE A 837 -28.79 -27.31 4.59
N VAL A 838 -29.95 -27.73 4.10
CA VAL A 838 -30.48 -29.09 4.28
C VAL A 838 -30.62 -29.76 2.93
N GLY A 839 -30.17 -31.00 2.80
CA GLY A 839 -30.31 -31.75 1.55
C GLY A 839 -29.66 -33.14 1.59
N PRO A 840 -29.64 -33.87 0.46
CA PRO A 840 -29.05 -35.20 0.37
C PRO A 840 -27.61 -35.25 0.86
N PRO A 841 -27.18 -36.37 1.49
CA PRO A 841 -25.82 -36.54 1.99
C PRO A 841 -24.72 -36.22 0.96
N ASP A 842 -24.91 -36.65 -0.29
CA ASP A 842 -23.90 -36.45 -1.34
C ASP A 842 -23.77 -34.98 -1.74
N LEU A 843 -24.89 -34.26 -1.84
CA LEU A 843 -24.89 -32.83 -2.17
C LEU A 843 -24.34 -31.99 -1.00
N ILE A 844 -24.69 -32.36 0.24
CA ILE A 844 -24.17 -31.74 1.45
C ILE A 844 -22.66 -31.96 1.57
N ALA A 845 -22.17 -33.17 1.27
CA ALA A 845 -20.74 -33.47 1.26
C ALA A 845 -19.98 -32.65 0.21
N ALA A 846 -20.57 -32.45 -0.98
CA ALA A 846 -19.99 -31.58 -2.01
C ALA A 846 -19.92 -30.12 -1.53
N CYS A 847 -21.02 -29.60 -0.97
CA CYS A 847 -21.07 -28.25 -0.40
C CYS A 847 -20.05 -28.06 0.74
N ARG A 848 -19.89 -29.08 1.60
CA ARG A 848 -18.94 -29.04 2.72
C ARG A 848 -17.50 -28.87 2.24
N LYS A 849 -17.09 -29.56 1.17
CA LYS A 849 -15.74 -29.41 0.59
C LYS A 849 -15.49 -27.97 0.15
N VAL A 850 -16.45 -27.35 -0.53
CA VAL A 850 -16.36 -25.95 -0.95
C VAL A 850 -16.30 -25.00 0.26
N LEU A 851 -17.13 -25.25 1.27
CA LEU A 851 -17.14 -24.46 2.50
C LEU A 851 -15.78 -24.48 3.21
N GLU A 852 -15.14 -25.64 3.32
CA GLU A 852 -13.83 -25.79 3.96
C GLU A 852 -12.77 -24.89 3.29
N TRP A 853 -12.81 -24.77 1.96
CA TRP A 853 -11.91 -23.88 1.21
C TRP A 853 -12.28 -22.39 1.28
N ASN A 854 -13.54 -22.06 1.59
CA ASN A 854 -13.96 -20.67 1.73
C ASN A 854 -13.71 -20.11 3.12
N VAL A 855 -14.01 -20.88 4.18
CA VAL A 855 -14.07 -20.36 5.56
C VAL A 855 -13.60 -21.35 6.63
N LEU A 856 -13.18 -22.57 6.27
CA LEU A 856 -12.85 -23.69 7.17
C LEU A 856 -14.02 -24.19 8.05
N THR A 857 -14.58 -23.33 8.89
CA THR A 857 -15.73 -23.61 9.78
C THR A 857 -16.47 -22.32 10.15
N CYS A 858 -17.69 -22.42 10.68
CA CYS A 858 -18.47 -21.26 11.12
C CYS A 858 -18.18 -20.86 12.57
N SER A 859 -18.36 -19.58 12.91
CA SER A 859 -18.18 -19.06 14.28
C SER A 859 -18.88 -19.92 15.34
N HIS A 860 -18.14 -20.39 16.34
CA HIS A 860 -18.69 -21.23 17.42
C HIS A 860 -19.68 -20.45 18.29
N ILE A 861 -19.40 -19.18 18.57
CA ILE A 861 -20.28 -18.29 19.35
C ILE A 861 -21.65 -18.15 18.66
N ALA A 862 -21.65 -17.86 17.36
CA ALA A 862 -22.90 -17.73 16.60
C ALA A 862 -23.68 -19.06 16.57
N GLN A 863 -22.98 -20.19 16.46
CA GLN A 863 -23.59 -21.51 16.50
C GLN A 863 -24.24 -21.83 17.86
N ARG A 864 -23.59 -21.49 18.97
CA ARG A 864 -24.15 -21.67 20.33
C ARG A 864 -25.38 -20.80 20.54
N ALA A 865 -25.34 -19.55 20.10
CA ALA A 865 -26.49 -18.65 20.15
C ALA A 865 -27.67 -19.20 19.32
N ALA A 866 -27.40 -19.69 18.11
CA ALA A 866 -28.42 -20.26 17.24
C ALA A 866 -29.03 -21.55 17.80
N GLN A 867 -28.22 -22.38 18.46
CA GLN A 867 -28.70 -23.56 19.17
C GLN A 867 -29.70 -23.14 20.25
N ALA A 868 -29.34 -22.17 21.09
CA ALA A 868 -30.22 -21.64 22.13
C ALA A 868 -31.50 -21.02 21.55
N ALA A 869 -31.42 -20.32 20.42
CA ALA A 869 -32.58 -19.74 19.74
C ALA A 869 -33.57 -20.82 19.23
N LEU A 870 -33.07 -21.99 18.84
CA LEU A 870 -33.89 -23.12 18.39
C LEU A 870 -34.48 -23.93 19.54
N GLU A 871 -33.73 -24.12 20.63
CA GLU A 871 -34.15 -24.93 21.78
C GLU A 871 -35.02 -24.14 22.77
N GLY A 872 -34.87 -22.82 22.80
CA GLY A 872 -35.62 -21.93 23.66
C GLY A 872 -37.08 -21.71 23.24
N PRO A 873 -37.82 -20.88 24.01
CA PRO A 873 -39.21 -20.52 23.69
C PRO A 873 -39.32 -19.90 22.29
N GLN A 874 -40.38 -20.25 21.55
CA GLN A 874 -40.61 -19.79 20.17
C GLN A 874 -41.65 -18.67 20.04
N ASP A 875 -42.29 -18.27 21.13
CA ASP A 875 -43.35 -17.24 21.12
C ASP A 875 -42.88 -15.92 20.48
N TRP A 876 -41.61 -15.57 20.64
CA TRP A 876 -41.03 -14.35 20.09
C TRP A 876 -40.89 -14.39 18.55
N VAL A 877 -40.70 -15.56 17.95
CA VAL A 877 -40.66 -15.72 16.49
C VAL A 877 -42.05 -15.45 15.90
N HIS A 878 -43.09 -15.98 16.55
CA HIS A 878 -44.48 -15.70 16.20
C HIS A 878 -44.84 -14.22 16.41
N GLU A 879 -44.35 -13.60 17.48
CA GLU A 879 -44.52 -12.17 17.73
C GLU A 879 -43.86 -11.32 16.64
N ILE A 880 -42.66 -11.68 16.18
CA ILE A 880 -41.98 -11.01 15.06
C ILE A 880 -42.85 -11.08 13.79
N ALA A 881 -43.39 -12.24 13.46
CA ALA A 881 -44.25 -12.42 12.29
C ALA A 881 -45.52 -11.56 12.39
N ARG A 882 -46.19 -11.56 13.55
CA ARG A 882 -47.38 -10.73 13.81
C ARG A 882 -47.07 -9.24 13.67
N ARG A 883 -45.93 -8.79 14.20
CA ARG A 883 -45.49 -7.40 14.12
C ARG A 883 -45.20 -6.98 12.69
N TYR A 884 -44.56 -7.84 11.90
CA TYR A 884 -44.36 -7.57 10.49
C TYR A 884 -45.68 -7.51 9.69
N GLN A 885 -46.65 -8.36 10.02
CA GLN A 885 -47.99 -8.25 9.45
C GLN A 885 -48.63 -6.90 9.78
N GLN A 886 -48.58 -6.47 11.05
CA GLN A 886 -49.08 -5.16 11.45
C GLN A 886 -48.36 -4.02 10.70
N TYR A 887 -47.05 -4.10 10.52
CA TYR A 887 -46.27 -3.07 9.82
C TYR A 887 -46.56 -3.05 8.32
N ARG A 888 -46.77 -4.22 7.70
CA ARG A 888 -47.29 -4.34 6.34
C ARG A 888 -48.63 -3.62 6.23
N ASP A 889 -49.57 -3.94 7.11
CA ASP A 889 -50.94 -3.40 7.06
C ASP A 889 -50.95 -1.87 7.25
N LEU A 890 -50.15 -1.36 8.20
CA LEU A 890 -49.96 0.09 8.40
C LEU A 890 -49.36 0.79 7.18
N MET A 891 -48.35 0.18 6.56
CA MET A 891 -47.73 0.76 5.37
C MET A 891 -48.72 0.73 4.20
N ILE A 892 -49.46 -0.35 4.00
CA ILE A 892 -50.50 -0.47 2.97
C ILE A 892 -51.57 0.59 3.18
N GLU A 893 -52.13 0.73 4.39
CA GLU A 893 -53.11 1.78 4.71
C GLU A 893 -52.56 3.19 4.40
N GLY A 894 -51.27 3.38 4.67
CA GLY A 894 -50.53 4.59 4.34
C GLY A 894 -50.49 4.92 2.84
N LEU A 895 -50.33 3.89 2.01
CA LEU A 895 -50.02 3.98 0.58
C LEU A 895 -51.25 3.80 -0.33
N ASP A 896 -52.29 3.12 0.12
CA ASP A 896 -53.52 2.77 -0.62
C ASP A 896 -54.31 4.00 -1.14
N ARG A 897 -53.87 5.21 -0.78
CA ARG A 897 -54.47 6.50 -1.17
C ARG A 897 -53.55 7.38 -2.02
N ALA A 898 -52.37 6.90 -2.40
CA ALA A 898 -51.40 7.69 -3.14
C ALA A 898 -51.61 7.50 -4.66
N PRO A 899 -51.86 8.57 -5.45
CA PRO A 899 -52.08 8.45 -6.88
C PRO A 899 -50.80 8.01 -7.61
N GLY A 900 -50.94 7.18 -8.65
CA GLY A 900 -49.81 6.79 -9.51
C GLY A 900 -48.95 5.63 -9.00
N ILE A 901 -49.31 5.01 -7.87
CA ILE A 901 -48.69 3.78 -7.38
C ILE A 901 -49.67 2.59 -7.35
N SER A 902 -49.15 1.37 -7.49
CA SER A 902 -49.92 0.13 -7.27
C SER A 902 -49.02 -0.98 -6.73
N PHE A 903 -49.59 -2.02 -6.12
CA PHE A 903 -48.80 -3.15 -5.59
C PHE A 903 -49.69 -4.38 -5.40
N ALA A 904 -49.07 -5.56 -5.35
CA ALA A 904 -49.69 -6.77 -4.84
C ALA A 904 -49.47 -6.85 -3.33
N VAL A 905 -50.48 -7.28 -2.56
CA VAL A 905 -50.35 -7.42 -1.11
C VAL A 905 -49.43 -8.62 -0.79
N PRO A 906 -48.30 -8.40 -0.11
CA PRO A 906 -47.35 -9.47 0.17
C PRO A 906 -47.93 -10.43 1.21
N ALA A 907 -47.84 -11.73 0.93
CA ALA A 907 -48.30 -12.80 1.80
C ALA A 907 -47.23 -13.30 2.79
N GLY A 908 -45.99 -12.83 2.62
CA GLY A 908 -44.86 -13.09 3.52
C GLY A 908 -43.69 -12.15 3.22
N ALA A 909 -42.59 -12.33 3.98
CA ALA A 909 -41.38 -11.49 3.97
C ALA A 909 -41.63 -10.00 4.33
N PRO A 910 -40.62 -9.26 4.81
CA PRO A 910 -40.80 -7.89 5.32
C PRO A 910 -40.69 -6.83 4.20
N PHE A 911 -41.28 -7.08 3.04
CA PHE A 911 -41.11 -6.26 1.83
C PHE A 911 -42.46 -5.86 1.20
N LEU A 912 -42.50 -4.65 0.63
CA LEU A 912 -43.51 -4.23 -0.33
C LEU A 912 -42.83 -3.91 -1.66
N PHE A 913 -43.33 -4.46 -2.76
CA PHE A 913 -42.84 -4.14 -4.09
C PHE A 913 -43.82 -3.21 -4.79
N LEU A 914 -43.50 -1.92 -4.77
CA LEU A 914 -44.38 -0.83 -5.21
C LEU A 914 -44.12 -0.52 -6.67
N ASN A 915 -45.13 -0.66 -7.52
CA ASN A 915 -45.11 -0.13 -8.88
C ASN A 915 -45.29 1.39 -8.82
N ILE A 916 -44.34 2.12 -9.37
CA ILE A 916 -44.33 3.59 -9.39
C ILE A 916 -44.41 4.16 -10.81
N ARG A 917 -44.70 3.34 -11.83
CA ARG A 917 -44.77 3.78 -13.23
C ARG A 917 -45.69 4.99 -13.43
N GLY A 918 -46.77 5.07 -12.68
CA GLY A 918 -47.74 6.18 -12.74
C GLY A 918 -47.21 7.52 -12.21
N LEU A 919 -46.04 7.54 -11.56
CA LEU A 919 -45.37 8.76 -11.11
C LEU A 919 -44.46 9.39 -12.17
N GLY A 920 -44.23 8.70 -13.29
CA GLY A 920 -43.42 9.22 -14.40
C GLY A 920 -41.91 9.33 -14.11
N LEU A 921 -41.41 8.72 -13.02
CA LEU A 921 -39.99 8.71 -12.66
C LEU A 921 -39.42 7.29 -12.69
N PRO A 922 -38.15 7.11 -13.12
CA PRO A 922 -37.41 5.87 -12.94
C PRO A 922 -37.24 5.49 -11.45
N SER A 923 -37.22 4.20 -11.14
CA SER A 923 -37.11 3.69 -9.75
C SER A 923 -35.87 4.16 -8.98
N ALA A 924 -34.73 4.34 -9.65
CA ALA A 924 -33.51 4.85 -9.03
C ALA A 924 -33.64 6.35 -8.65
N GLU A 925 -34.22 7.15 -9.55
CA GLU A 925 -34.45 8.59 -9.30
C GLU A 925 -35.46 8.79 -8.18
N PHE A 926 -36.54 8.01 -8.18
CA PHE A 926 -37.53 8.05 -7.10
C PHE A 926 -36.92 7.65 -5.75
N ALA A 927 -36.08 6.61 -5.71
CA ALA A 927 -35.41 6.19 -4.50
C ALA A 927 -34.45 7.27 -3.94
N GLU A 928 -33.70 7.94 -4.82
CA GLU A 928 -32.79 9.02 -4.43
C GLU A 928 -33.54 10.27 -3.95
N ALA A 929 -34.61 10.67 -4.65
CA ALA A 929 -35.45 11.80 -4.24
C ALA A 929 -36.10 11.55 -2.87
N LEU A 930 -36.60 10.32 -2.66
CA LEU A 930 -37.21 9.93 -1.40
C LEU A 930 -36.20 9.87 -0.24
N LEU A 931 -34.94 9.49 -0.50
CA LEU A 931 -33.87 9.51 0.49
C LEU A 931 -33.38 10.92 0.80
N SER A 932 -33.04 11.71 -0.21
CA SER A 932 -32.42 13.02 -0.05
C SER A 932 -33.37 14.10 0.47
N GLU A 933 -34.62 14.12 0.01
CA GLU A 933 -35.58 15.17 0.38
C GLU A 933 -36.45 14.78 1.57
N TYR A 934 -36.69 13.48 1.76
CA TYR A 934 -37.62 12.97 2.77
C TYR A 934 -36.96 12.00 3.76
N GLY A 935 -35.67 11.68 3.63
CA GLY A 935 -34.98 10.82 4.58
C GLY A 935 -35.54 9.41 4.66
N VAL A 936 -36.14 8.87 3.58
CA VAL A 936 -36.67 7.50 3.55
C VAL A 936 -35.90 6.67 2.54
N ALA A 937 -35.19 5.64 3.02
CA ALA A 937 -34.46 4.72 2.17
C ALA A 937 -35.39 3.62 1.61
N VAL A 938 -35.49 3.53 0.28
CA VAL A 938 -36.10 2.42 -0.45
C VAL A 938 -35.11 1.91 -1.49
N GLU A 939 -35.23 0.65 -1.90
CA GLU A 939 -34.34 0.09 -2.91
C GLU A 939 -34.99 0.13 -4.30
N PRO A 940 -34.26 0.52 -5.35
CA PRO A 940 -34.78 0.47 -6.72
C PRO A 940 -35.08 -0.96 -7.14
N GLY A 941 -36.12 -1.16 -7.94
CA GLY A 941 -36.57 -2.48 -8.39
C GLY A 941 -35.72 -3.05 -9.54
N GLY A 942 -34.92 -2.23 -10.23
CA GLY A 942 -34.07 -2.64 -11.35
C GLY A 942 -33.19 -3.86 -11.04
N PRO A 943 -32.40 -3.85 -9.95
CA PRO A 943 -31.61 -5.01 -9.50
C PRO A 943 -32.41 -6.27 -9.17
N TYR A 944 -33.73 -6.16 -9.00
CA TYR A 944 -34.65 -7.29 -8.78
C TYR A 944 -35.33 -7.75 -10.07
N GLY A 945 -35.07 -7.10 -11.20
CA GLY A 945 -35.69 -7.41 -12.49
C GLY A 945 -36.93 -6.58 -12.84
N SER A 946 -37.21 -5.46 -12.14
CA SER A 946 -38.29 -4.54 -12.51
C SER A 946 -37.93 -3.06 -12.33
N GLY A 947 -37.65 -2.35 -13.42
CA GLY A 947 -37.26 -0.93 -13.40
C GLY A 947 -38.38 0.04 -12.98
N ASP A 948 -39.63 -0.40 -13.01
CA ASP A 948 -40.82 0.38 -12.68
C ASP A 948 -41.25 0.24 -11.21
N HIS A 949 -40.47 -0.49 -10.40
CA HIS A 949 -40.82 -0.77 -9.02
C HIS A 949 -39.76 -0.26 -8.04
N VAL A 950 -40.15 -0.07 -6.78
CA VAL A 950 -39.23 0.08 -5.65
C VAL A 950 -39.58 -0.91 -4.55
N ARG A 951 -38.57 -1.46 -3.90
CA ARG A 951 -38.71 -2.34 -2.74
C ARG A 951 -38.64 -1.52 -1.47
N LEU A 952 -39.77 -1.45 -0.76
CA LEU A 952 -39.86 -0.86 0.57
C LEU A 952 -39.73 -1.96 1.63
N MET A 953 -39.01 -1.67 2.72
CA MET A 953 -38.77 -2.61 3.81
C MET A 953 -39.54 -2.20 5.08
N PHE A 954 -40.07 -3.19 5.81
CA PHE A 954 -40.84 -2.94 7.03
C PHE A 954 -40.09 -3.18 8.35
N GLY A 955 -38.77 -3.34 8.33
CA GLY A 955 -37.99 -3.49 9.57
C GLY A 955 -37.69 -2.14 10.21
N GLY A 956 -38.33 -1.85 11.34
CA GLY A 956 -38.19 -0.59 12.06
C GLY A 956 -39.09 -0.60 13.29
N THR A 957 -39.34 0.57 13.90
CA THR A 957 -40.37 0.69 14.93
C THR A 957 -41.72 1.05 14.30
N GLU A 958 -42.83 0.81 14.98
CA GLU A 958 -44.17 1.22 14.52
C GLU A 958 -44.22 2.71 14.13
N LYS A 959 -43.59 3.56 14.95
CA LYS A 959 -43.44 5.00 14.69
C LYS A 959 -42.67 5.26 13.38
N THR A 960 -41.57 4.54 13.16
CA THR A 960 -40.77 4.66 11.93
C THR A 960 -41.57 4.24 10.70
N ILE A 961 -42.39 3.19 10.80
CA ILE A 961 -43.23 2.70 9.71
C ILE A 961 -44.33 3.71 9.35
N GLN A 962 -45.03 4.26 10.35
CA GLN A 962 -46.04 5.30 10.11
C GLN A 962 -45.42 6.57 9.50
N GLU A 963 -44.26 7.00 10.00
CA GLU A 963 -43.58 8.17 9.46
C GLU A 963 -43.08 7.93 8.03
N ALA A 964 -42.54 6.74 7.74
CA ALA A 964 -42.14 6.36 6.39
C ALA A 964 -43.34 6.42 5.42
N ALA A 965 -44.48 5.87 5.81
CA ALA A 965 -45.70 5.92 5.02
C ALA A 965 -46.18 7.37 4.77
N ASN A 966 -46.11 8.23 5.78
CA ASN A 966 -46.47 9.65 5.66
C ASN A 966 -45.53 10.41 4.71
N ARG A 967 -44.21 10.21 4.84
CA ARG A 967 -43.20 10.85 3.99
C ARG A 967 -43.32 10.36 2.54
N PHE A 968 -43.58 9.07 2.34
CA PHE A 968 -43.86 8.50 1.02
C PHE A 968 -45.10 9.15 0.37
N ARG A 969 -46.17 9.35 1.13
CA ARG A 969 -47.38 10.02 0.60
C ARG A 969 -47.11 11.47 0.19
N LYS A 970 -46.24 12.19 0.93
CA LYS A 970 -45.88 13.59 0.60
C LYS A 970 -45.17 13.69 -0.75
N ILE A 971 -44.16 12.84 -1.00
CA ILE A 971 -43.44 12.87 -2.29
C ILE A 971 -44.38 12.51 -3.45
N VAL A 972 -45.24 11.50 -3.27
CA VAL A 972 -46.20 11.11 -4.32
C VAL A 972 -47.20 12.23 -4.60
N GLY A 973 -47.70 12.90 -3.56
CA GLY A 973 -48.58 14.06 -3.71
C GLY A 973 -47.91 15.22 -4.45
N ASN A 974 -46.64 15.51 -4.12
CA ASN A 974 -45.88 16.60 -4.75
C ASN A 974 -45.60 16.29 -6.23
N LEU A 975 -45.20 15.07 -6.55
CA LEU A 975 -44.92 14.64 -7.93
C LEU A 975 -46.17 14.59 -8.81
N ALA A 976 -47.31 14.19 -8.23
CA ALA A 976 -48.60 14.22 -8.93
C ALA A 976 -49.08 15.66 -9.24
N LEU A 977 -48.63 16.67 -8.48
CA LEU A 977 -48.95 18.09 -8.70
C LEU A 977 -48.02 18.77 -9.71
N SER A 978 -46.77 18.30 -9.86
CA SER A 978 -45.79 18.85 -10.81
C SER A 978 -45.91 18.32 -12.24
N GLY A 979 -46.74 17.29 -12.46
CA GLY A 979 -47.01 16.67 -13.77
C GLY A 979 -48.31 17.13 -14.46
N GLN A 980 -49.02 18.13 -13.91
CA GLN A 980 -50.07 18.91 -14.58
C GLN A 980 -49.50 20.24 -15.07
#